data_AF-A0AAW1I6B6-F1
#
_entry.id   AF-A0AAW1I6B6-F1
#
_cell.length_a   1.000
_cell.length_b   1.000
_cell.length_c   1.000
_cell.angle_alpha   90.00
_cell.angle_beta   90.00
_cell.angle_gamma   90.00
#
_symmetry.space_group_name_H-M   'P 1'
#
loop_
_entity.id
_entity.type
_entity.pdbx_description
1 polymer ?
#
loop_
_entity_poly.entity_id
_entity_poly.type
_entity_poly.pdbx_seq_one_letter_code
_entity_poly.pdbx_strand_id
1 'polypeptide(L)'
;MLELCTHPSKRVRRGLLSSVQGLLLNCSHVLKGSRLMLLECLCILVCDDSEEVSLAAQDFLGFLFSTPGKDTVQDDAAELFNRLLDKLPKAVLGSEESVALASAQQMLAVIYYSGPQLVLDHLLCSPIKAAKLFDVFALCLSQESVFAGSLGKVVSSTPTTGYLHSLAELRAGGKNSIHEHTVIMSEMSEVSSVNVLAKETQHSSGHTFQDYELPRMPPWFVHVGSYKLYQALAGLLRLVGSSLLADCRSEVALLEIVDIPLGFLRKLVSDFRLKDCNKESWDSWYTRSQSGQLLRQASTAACILNEMMFGMSDQTTNILKDIFHVSVAKADDKQKNGGSAFSHTSANSHWEAAQSQRVRQHVIDCVGIILHEYTTPEVWDVPHTPLLQSGEKTNLHFFRDVAMLHQVLIDGIGIFNLCLGKDFVSSGFLCSSLYLLLENLICSYSEVRHAADAVLHVISATSGYPTVGHLVVANADYVIDSLCHQLRHLDLNPQVPNVLAAMLSYVGVAHKILPLLEEPMRCVSMELEILGRHHHPELTMPFLKAVAEIAKAAKQEADGLPAQSESYAVVVNCKVSDLMTVLERDNIISGESETDAELCGSVSMEEWESILFKLNDNKRYRRIVASIAASCLTAVIPLVASTKEPICLVALDIIEHVIMTLAKVEEAYAHEKETKEAIVKVASLCSFYHLTDILEATDEGADENRLLPAMNKIWPFLVACIRNKLSVPIRRCVEMISNTVKICGGNFFTRRFHNDGPNFWKLLTTSPFTRKSIRNKEAAPLLLPYRNTSRTLEDPVSETSNLKTQEAILRMIANLSQDKRSSSALDVALKKVCGLVVGVACSGVTGLRDASIAALSGLATIDPDLVWLLMADVYYSFKGEDIRPPPLFPELAEVLPTPLSSKDYLFVQYGGQTYGFDINFSSVEIVFKKLYPEMYQ
;
A
#
# COMPACT_ATOMS: atom_id res chain seq x y z
N MET A 1 26.00 36.56 36.02
CA MET A 1 26.88 35.40 35.74
C MET A 1 26.42 34.63 34.51
N LEU A 2 25.11 34.35 34.31
CA LEU A 2 24.60 33.68 33.10
C LEU A 2 25.09 34.28 31.77
N GLU A 3 25.15 35.61 31.64
CA GLU A 3 25.68 36.29 30.43
C GLU A 3 27.15 35.95 30.11
N LEU A 4 27.94 35.53 31.11
CA LEU A 4 29.31 35.06 30.91
C LEU A 4 29.35 33.58 30.50
N CYS A 5 28.30 32.80 30.81
CA CYS A 5 28.11 31.43 30.32
C CYS A 5 27.70 31.41 28.85
N THR A 6 26.95 32.40 28.37
CA THR A 6 26.56 32.54 26.94
C THR A 6 27.52 33.40 26.12
N HIS A 7 28.62 33.89 26.71
CA HIS A 7 29.55 34.80 26.05
C HIS A 7 30.23 34.17 24.81
N PRO A 8 30.27 34.83 23.64
CA PRO A 8 30.64 34.19 22.36
C PRO A 8 32.08 33.65 22.31
N SER A 9 33.02 34.24 23.05
CA SER A 9 34.41 33.74 23.08
C SER A 9 34.56 32.53 24.02
N LYS A 10 34.85 31.35 23.46
CA LYS A 10 35.08 30.11 24.23
C LYS A 10 36.17 30.22 25.31
N ARG A 11 37.15 31.11 25.13
CA ARG A 11 38.20 31.37 26.14
C ARG A 11 37.64 31.98 27.43
N VAL A 12 36.60 32.82 27.33
CA VAL A 12 35.92 33.41 28.50
C VAL A 12 35.09 32.35 29.21
N ARG A 13 34.33 31.53 28.46
CA ARG A 13 33.54 30.42 29.02
C ARG A 13 34.42 29.38 29.73
N ARG A 14 35.54 29.00 29.12
CA ARG A 14 36.55 28.12 29.74
C ARG A 14 37.21 28.72 30.99
N GLY A 15 37.50 30.03 31.00
CA GLY A 15 38.01 30.73 32.18
C GLY A 15 36.98 30.84 33.31
N LEU A 16 35.70 31.04 32.98
CA LEU A 16 34.60 30.97 33.93
C LEU A 16 34.48 29.57 34.53
N LEU A 17 34.51 28.51 33.70
CA LEU A 17 34.48 27.12 34.15
C LEU A 17 35.58 26.83 35.19
N SER A 18 36.84 27.16 34.91
CA SER A 18 37.94 26.96 35.86
C SER A 18 37.78 27.79 37.15
N SER A 19 37.12 28.95 37.08
CA SER A 19 36.79 29.76 38.26
C SER A 19 35.69 29.12 39.10
N VAL A 20 34.63 28.59 38.46
CA VAL A 20 33.52 27.86 39.10
C VAL A 20 34.05 26.57 39.76
N GLN A 21 34.91 25.81 39.06
CA GLN A 21 35.61 24.64 39.58
C GLN A 21 36.41 24.98 40.85
N GLY A 22 37.24 26.02 40.80
CA GLY A 22 38.06 26.46 41.94
C GLY A 22 37.23 26.91 43.16
N LEU A 23 36.10 27.57 42.95
CA LEU A 23 35.21 28.01 44.02
C LEU A 23 34.41 26.86 44.65
N LEU A 24 33.89 25.93 43.84
CA LEU A 24 33.12 24.78 44.33
C LEU A 24 34.02 23.77 45.07
N LEU A 25 35.27 23.58 44.65
CA LEU A 25 36.22 22.71 45.36
C LEU A 25 36.71 23.32 46.69
N ASN A 26 37.14 24.59 46.68
CA ASN A 26 37.89 25.16 47.80
C ASN A 26 37.04 25.97 48.79
N CYS A 27 35.81 26.37 48.43
CA CYS A 27 34.99 27.30 49.23
C CYS A 27 33.55 26.80 49.50
N SER A 28 33.26 25.53 49.23
CA SER A 28 31.94 24.88 49.35
C SER A 28 31.17 25.20 50.64
N HIS A 29 31.84 25.13 51.79
CA HIS A 29 31.22 25.36 53.11
C HIS A 29 30.98 26.84 53.45
N VAL A 30 31.73 27.75 52.83
CA VAL A 30 31.64 29.20 53.09
C VAL A 30 30.62 29.85 52.17
N LEU A 31 30.55 29.41 50.91
CA LEU A 31 29.72 30.00 49.86
C LEU A 31 28.33 29.34 49.73
N LYS A 32 27.71 28.88 50.82
CA LYS A 32 26.40 28.19 50.79
C LYS A 32 25.35 28.95 49.94
N GLY A 33 25.17 30.25 50.19
CA GLY A 33 24.23 31.10 49.46
C GLY A 33 24.60 31.41 47.99
N SER A 34 25.76 30.96 47.52
CA SER A 34 26.20 31.10 46.12
C SER A 34 26.42 29.75 45.41
N ARG A 35 26.42 28.64 46.15
CA ARG A 35 26.65 27.27 45.64
C ARG A 35 25.63 26.90 44.56
N LEU A 36 24.34 27.17 44.81
CA LEU A 36 23.26 27.05 43.83
C LEU A 36 23.48 27.83 42.53
N MET A 37 24.01 29.06 42.61
CA MET A 37 24.27 29.87 41.40
C MET A 37 25.50 29.37 40.63
N LEU A 38 26.51 28.84 41.33
CA LEU A 38 27.68 28.22 40.71
C LEU A 38 27.29 26.89 40.03
N LEU A 39 26.40 26.10 40.63
CA LEU A 39 25.79 24.91 40.03
C LEU A 39 24.92 25.26 38.81
N GLU A 40 24.08 26.30 38.88
CA GLU A 40 23.29 26.83 37.74
C GLU A 40 24.20 27.18 36.55
N CYS A 41 25.34 27.85 36.81
CA CYS A 41 26.32 28.18 35.78
C CYS A 41 27.06 26.95 35.23
N LEU A 42 27.39 25.96 36.07
CA LEU A 42 28.02 24.71 35.64
C LEU A 42 27.08 23.88 34.75
N CYS A 43 25.78 23.83 35.07
CA CYS A 43 24.79 23.08 34.28
C CYS A 43 24.51 23.74 32.91
N ILE A 44 24.70 25.05 32.77
CA ILE A 44 24.72 25.71 31.45
C ILE A 44 25.93 25.25 30.63
N LEU A 45 27.12 25.26 31.25
CA LEU A 45 28.40 24.95 30.57
C LEU A 45 28.54 23.48 30.17
N VAL A 46 27.77 22.56 30.78
CA VAL A 46 27.67 21.15 30.37
C VAL A 46 27.09 20.98 28.96
N CYS A 47 26.22 21.90 28.51
CA CYS A 47 25.55 21.87 27.21
C CYS A 47 26.06 22.97 26.25
N ASP A 48 27.31 23.41 26.43
CA ASP A 48 27.97 24.45 25.62
C ASP A 48 28.29 23.96 24.19
N ASP A 49 28.05 24.79 23.17
CA ASP A 49 28.38 24.49 21.76
C ASP A 49 29.86 24.13 21.51
N SER A 50 30.76 24.45 22.45
CA SER A 50 32.18 24.10 22.40
C SER A 50 32.44 22.81 23.20
N GLU A 51 32.65 21.71 22.49
CA GLU A 51 33.08 20.40 23.02
C GLU A 51 34.17 20.50 24.11
N GLU A 52 35.22 21.32 23.91
CA GLU A 52 36.28 21.62 24.91
C GLU A 52 35.78 22.12 26.28
N VAL A 53 34.63 22.78 26.32
CA VAL A 53 34.02 23.39 27.51
C VAL A 53 32.97 22.46 28.08
N SER A 54 32.14 21.88 27.22
CA SER A 54 31.15 20.86 27.56
C SER A 54 31.79 19.67 28.27
N LEU A 55 32.77 18.99 27.67
CA LEU A 55 33.47 17.85 28.28
C LEU A 55 34.10 18.21 29.63
N ALA A 56 34.78 19.36 29.71
CA ALA A 56 35.44 19.80 30.95
C ALA A 56 34.45 20.20 32.07
N ALA A 57 33.21 20.55 31.72
CA ALA A 57 32.12 20.77 32.67
C ALA A 57 31.46 19.44 33.08
N GLN A 58 31.26 18.52 32.13
CA GLN A 58 30.72 17.17 32.33
C GLN A 58 31.60 16.33 33.26
N ASP A 59 32.92 16.30 33.03
CA ASP A 59 33.91 15.64 33.90
C ASP A 59 33.80 16.14 35.35
N PHE A 60 33.68 17.45 35.53
CA PHE A 60 33.63 18.06 36.85
C PHE A 60 32.29 17.88 37.56
N LEU A 61 31.17 17.94 36.82
CA LEU A 61 29.84 17.65 37.38
C LEU A 61 29.74 16.18 37.80
N GLY A 62 30.24 15.26 36.97
CA GLY A 62 30.38 13.83 37.31
C GLY A 62 31.24 13.60 38.55
N PHE A 63 32.36 14.31 38.70
CA PHE A 63 33.19 14.27 39.91
C PHE A 63 32.43 14.72 41.17
N LEU A 64 31.67 15.82 41.09
CA LEU A 64 30.90 16.34 42.24
C LEU A 64 29.88 15.31 42.76
N PHE A 65 29.07 14.70 41.89
CA PHE A 65 28.08 13.68 42.29
C PHE A 65 28.70 12.31 42.65
N SER A 66 29.95 12.04 42.23
CA SER A 66 30.70 10.85 42.62
C SER A 66 31.39 10.96 43.99
N THR A 67 31.56 12.18 44.52
CA THR A 67 32.33 12.43 45.74
C THR A 67 31.58 11.98 47.01
N PRO A 68 32.25 11.35 48.00
CA PRO A 68 31.61 10.93 49.26
C PRO A 68 31.24 12.11 50.16
N GLY A 69 30.04 12.66 49.93
CA GLY A 69 29.42 13.76 50.69
C GLY A 69 28.06 14.16 50.13
N LYS A 70 27.32 13.17 49.61
CA LYS A 70 26.26 13.34 48.59
C LYS A 70 25.12 14.25 49.03
N ASP A 71 24.61 14.06 50.24
CA ASP A 71 23.37 14.63 50.76
C ASP A 71 23.27 16.13 50.46
N THR A 72 24.29 16.92 50.85
CA THR A 72 24.25 18.38 50.67
C THR A 72 24.41 18.86 49.23
N VAL A 73 24.78 18.01 48.28
CA VAL A 73 24.82 18.31 46.84
C VAL A 73 23.52 17.86 46.18
N GLN A 74 22.94 16.74 46.64
CA GLN A 74 21.64 16.23 46.23
C GLN A 74 20.50 17.17 46.68
N ASP A 75 20.58 17.75 47.88
CA ASP A 75 19.70 18.82 48.37
C ASP A 75 19.74 20.06 47.46
N ASP A 76 20.94 20.57 47.15
CA ASP A 76 21.12 21.73 46.25
C ASP A 76 20.60 21.41 44.84
N ALA A 77 20.82 20.20 44.34
CA ALA A 77 20.30 19.75 43.04
C ALA A 77 18.76 19.68 43.03
N ALA A 78 18.14 19.23 44.13
CA ALA A 78 16.70 19.19 44.28
C ALA A 78 16.08 20.60 44.39
N GLU A 79 16.69 21.52 45.15
CA GLU A 79 16.23 22.92 45.20
C GLU A 79 16.38 23.58 43.81
N LEU A 80 17.52 23.38 43.16
CA LEU A 80 17.79 23.91 41.82
C LEU A 80 16.81 23.34 40.77
N PHE A 81 16.48 22.05 40.85
CA PHE A 81 15.49 21.43 39.98
C PHE A 81 14.09 22.04 40.15
N ASN A 82 13.58 22.13 41.38
CA ASN A 82 12.26 22.72 41.63
C ASN A 82 12.20 24.18 41.15
N ARG A 83 13.28 24.94 41.38
CA ARG A 83 13.44 26.33 40.92
C ARG A 83 13.55 26.45 39.39
N LEU A 84 13.98 25.41 38.66
CA LEU A 84 13.94 25.36 37.20
C LEU A 84 12.54 24.96 36.71
N LEU A 85 11.89 23.99 37.35
CA LEU A 85 10.53 23.55 37.03
C LEU A 85 9.51 24.71 37.10
N ASP A 86 9.55 25.53 38.16
CA ASP A 86 8.70 26.72 38.33
C ASP A 86 9.00 27.86 37.33
N LYS A 87 10.17 27.84 36.68
CA LYS A 87 10.56 28.78 35.62
C LYS A 87 10.19 28.25 34.23
N LEU A 88 10.22 26.94 33.99
CA LEU A 88 10.22 26.35 32.65
C LEU A 88 9.02 26.78 31.78
N PRO A 89 7.75 26.75 32.24
CA PRO A 89 6.62 27.25 31.44
C PRO A 89 6.74 28.72 31.05
N LYS A 90 7.30 29.56 31.93
CA LYS A 90 7.48 31.00 31.69
C LYS A 90 8.61 31.29 30.71
N ALA A 91 9.58 30.38 30.59
CA ALA A 91 10.63 30.46 29.59
C ALA A 91 10.13 29.94 28.23
N VAL A 92 9.43 28.80 28.19
CA VAL A 92 8.89 28.20 26.96
C VAL A 92 7.77 29.05 26.33
N LEU A 93 6.91 29.68 27.13
CA LEU A 93 5.90 30.64 26.68
C LEU A 93 6.48 32.08 26.54
N GLY A 94 7.80 32.24 26.67
CA GLY A 94 8.50 33.50 26.50
C GLY A 94 8.92 33.75 25.05
N SER A 95 9.29 34.99 24.74
CA SER A 95 9.72 35.40 23.40
C SER A 95 11.14 34.96 23.00
N GLU A 96 11.93 34.43 23.94
CA GLU A 96 13.36 34.11 23.74
C GLU A 96 13.61 32.61 23.87
N GLU A 97 13.55 31.90 22.74
CA GLU A 97 13.75 30.45 22.67
C GLU A 97 15.09 29.99 23.27
N SER A 98 16.15 30.79 23.17
CA SER A 98 17.46 30.49 23.80
C SER A 98 17.39 30.38 25.32
N VAL A 99 16.49 31.12 25.98
CA VAL A 99 16.30 31.04 27.43
C VAL A 99 15.50 29.78 27.79
N ALA A 100 14.50 29.42 26.98
CA ALA A 100 13.77 28.16 27.11
C ALA A 100 14.72 26.94 26.95
N LEU A 101 15.50 26.93 25.88
CA LEU A 101 16.45 25.85 25.56
C LEU A 101 17.51 25.71 26.65
N ALA A 102 18.15 26.80 27.06
CA ALA A 102 19.13 26.77 28.15
C ALA A 102 18.52 26.31 29.48
N SER A 103 17.25 26.64 29.76
CA SER A 103 16.56 26.18 30.98
C SER A 103 16.27 24.68 30.94
N ALA A 104 15.80 24.16 29.81
CA ALA A 104 15.57 22.73 29.61
C ALA A 104 16.88 21.93 29.64
N GLN A 105 17.95 22.43 29.01
CA GLN A 105 19.28 21.81 29.02
C GLN A 105 19.91 21.79 30.42
N GLN A 106 19.81 22.87 31.20
CA GLN A 106 20.22 22.88 32.61
C GLN A 106 19.50 21.78 33.40
N MET A 107 18.18 21.71 33.26
CA MET A 107 17.34 20.74 33.96
C MET A 107 17.68 19.30 33.54
N LEU A 108 18.02 19.07 32.26
CA LEU A 108 18.43 17.77 31.72
C LEU A 108 19.75 17.29 32.33
N ALA A 109 20.76 18.17 32.38
CA ALA A 109 22.03 17.89 33.05
C ALA A 109 21.84 17.61 34.55
N VAL A 110 20.95 18.37 35.22
CA VAL A 110 20.67 18.20 36.66
C VAL A 110 20.06 16.83 36.94
N ILE A 111 19.07 16.36 36.15
CA ILE A 111 18.56 14.99 36.31
C ILE A 111 19.69 13.98 36.06
N TYR A 112 20.33 14.05 34.89
CA TYR A 112 21.26 13.03 34.42
C TYR A 112 22.43 12.80 35.39
N TYR A 113 23.06 13.86 35.91
CA TYR A 113 24.17 13.72 36.84
C TYR A 113 23.76 13.44 38.30
N SER A 114 22.54 13.80 38.71
CA SER A 114 22.02 13.44 40.05
C SER A 114 21.60 11.97 40.14
N GLY A 115 21.24 11.35 39.00
CA GLY A 115 20.75 9.98 38.93
C GLY A 115 19.26 9.84 39.28
N PRO A 116 18.68 8.66 39.04
CA PRO A 116 17.23 8.45 39.10
C PRO A 116 16.64 8.54 40.52
N GLN A 117 17.43 8.31 41.56
CA GLN A 117 16.98 8.39 42.94
C GLN A 117 16.51 9.81 43.31
N LEU A 118 17.13 10.88 42.78
CA LEU A 118 16.63 12.24 42.99
C LEU A 118 15.22 12.45 42.38
N VAL A 119 14.97 11.86 41.21
CA VAL A 119 13.66 11.93 40.53
C VAL A 119 12.61 11.19 41.36
N LEU A 120 12.94 10.00 41.87
CA LEU A 120 12.08 9.22 42.75
C LEU A 120 11.80 9.96 44.06
N ASP A 121 12.81 10.25 44.88
CA ASP A 121 12.68 10.83 46.23
C ASP A 121 12.05 12.23 46.23
N HIS A 122 12.36 13.08 45.24
CA HIS A 122 11.92 14.47 45.24
C HIS A 122 10.71 14.76 44.35
N LEU A 123 10.47 14.02 43.27
CA LEU A 123 9.46 14.37 42.25
C LEU A 123 8.34 13.34 42.13
N LEU A 124 8.69 12.05 42.08
CA LEU A 124 7.72 10.96 41.89
C LEU A 124 7.21 10.36 43.22
N CYS A 125 7.81 10.76 44.34
CA CYS A 125 7.50 10.33 45.72
C CYS A 125 6.03 10.52 46.18
N SER A 126 5.19 11.21 45.40
CA SER A 126 3.72 11.12 45.53
C SER A 126 3.02 11.51 44.23
N PRO A 127 1.81 10.96 43.94
CA PRO A 127 1.06 11.31 42.72
C PRO A 127 0.70 12.80 42.64
N ILE A 128 0.61 13.51 43.77
CA ILE A 128 0.38 14.97 43.80
C ILE A 128 1.60 15.75 43.26
N LYS A 129 2.83 15.27 43.50
CA LYS A 129 4.04 15.86 42.92
C LYS A 129 4.20 15.49 41.44
N ALA A 130 3.93 14.23 41.09
CA ALA A 130 3.94 13.76 39.71
C ALA A 130 2.91 14.51 38.84
N ALA A 131 1.70 14.78 39.36
CA ALA A 131 0.71 15.60 38.68
C ALA A 131 1.23 17.02 38.38
N LYS A 132 1.85 17.70 39.35
CA LYS A 132 2.46 19.03 39.12
C LYS A 132 3.58 19.01 38.08
N LEU A 133 4.38 17.93 38.04
CA LEU A 133 5.41 17.71 37.03
C LEU A 133 4.77 17.63 35.63
N PHE A 134 3.71 16.83 35.49
CA PHE A 134 3.00 16.67 34.22
C PHE A 134 2.17 17.91 33.82
N ASP A 135 1.59 18.66 34.77
CA ASP A 135 0.95 19.96 34.50
C ASP A 135 1.96 20.94 33.87
N VAL A 136 3.19 20.99 34.41
CA VAL A 136 4.28 21.82 33.88
C VAL A 136 4.69 21.38 32.47
N PHE A 137 4.84 20.08 32.22
CA PHE A 137 5.14 19.58 30.86
C PHE A 137 3.98 19.77 29.89
N ALA A 138 2.73 19.62 30.34
CA ALA A 138 1.54 19.83 29.52
C ALA A 138 1.41 21.29 29.08
N LEU A 139 1.79 22.26 29.93
CA LEU A 139 1.91 23.67 29.54
C LEU A 139 3.03 23.87 28.50
N CYS A 140 4.22 23.28 28.73
CA CYS A 140 5.38 23.44 27.84
C CYS A 140 5.21 22.77 26.47
N LEU A 141 4.39 21.72 26.37
CA LEU A 141 4.12 20.97 25.13
C LEU A 141 2.72 21.28 24.54
N SER A 142 2.04 22.31 25.03
CA SER A 142 0.62 22.54 24.76
C SER A 142 0.28 22.86 23.29
N GLN A 143 -0.87 22.36 22.85
CA GLN A 143 -1.51 22.63 21.55
C GLN A 143 -2.38 23.91 21.61
N GLU A 144 -1.93 24.98 22.28
CA GLU A 144 -2.73 26.21 22.39
C GLU A 144 -2.70 27.04 21.10
N SER A 145 -3.86 27.20 20.45
CA SER A 145 -4.04 27.98 19.22
C SER A 145 -4.05 29.50 19.44
N VAL A 146 -3.45 30.01 20.52
CA VAL A 146 -3.57 31.40 20.99
C VAL A 146 -2.22 31.93 21.49
N PHE A 147 -1.53 32.72 20.66
CA PHE A 147 -0.52 33.69 21.07
C PHE A 147 0.75 33.22 21.84
N ALA A 148 1.29 32.01 21.56
CA ALA A 148 2.67 31.67 21.94
C ALA A 148 3.73 32.07 20.87
N GLY A 149 3.35 32.10 19.60
CA GLY A 149 4.28 32.40 18.49
C GLY A 149 4.43 33.90 18.20
N SER A 150 5.65 34.34 17.90
CA SER A 150 5.90 35.70 17.37
C SER A 150 5.08 35.96 16.10
N LEU A 151 4.32 37.06 16.11
CA LEU A 151 3.31 37.40 15.09
C LEU A 151 3.84 37.34 13.65
N GLY A 152 5.12 37.64 13.46
CA GLY A 152 5.80 37.61 12.15
C GLY A 152 5.82 36.23 11.48
N LYS A 153 5.89 35.12 12.23
CA LYS A 153 5.86 33.75 11.65
C LYS A 153 4.46 33.37 11.14
N VAL A 154 3.39 33.90 11.74
CA VAL A 154 2.00 33.59 11.38
C VAL A 154 1.56 34.31 10.11
N VAL A 155 2.06 35.53 9.88
CA VAL A 155 1.75 36.30 8.66
C VAL A 155 2.32 35.65 7.40
N SER A 156 3.49 35.00 7.49
CA SER A 156 4.08 34.23 6.39
C SER A 156 3.35 32.92 6.04
N SER A 157 2.44 32.42 6.89
CA SER A 157 1.75 31.15 6.71
C SER A 157 0.27 31.31 6.30
N THR A 158 -0.02 32.24 5.39
CA THR A 158 -1.33 32.29 4.70
C THR A 158 -1.31 31.37 3.47
N PRO A 159 -2.16 30.33 3.38
CA PRO A 159 -2.04 29.30 2.35
C PRO A 159 -2.49 29.83 0.97
N THR A 160 -1.53 30.28 0.17
CA THR A 160 -1.75 30.94 -1.13
C THR A 160 -1.31 30.12 -2.36
N THR A 161 -1.25 28.79 -2.23
CA THR A 161 -1.26 27.86 -3.38
C THR A 161 -1.99 26.56 -3.06
N GLY A 162 -3.26 26.48 -3.44
CA GLY A 162 -3.95 25.20 -3.60
C GLY A 162 -3.76 24.68 -5.02
N TYR A 163 -2.70 23.91 -5.28
CA TYR A 163 -2.50 23.18 -6.55
C TYR A 163 -1.90 21.79 -6.29
N LEU A 164 -2.17 20.87 -7.22
CA LEU A 164 -2.04 19.43 -7.03
C LEU A 164 -0.58 18.94 -7.11
N HIS A 165 0.03 18.59 -5.97
CA HIS A 165 1.05 17.51 -6.00
C HIS A 165 0.31 16.21 -6.35
N SER A 166 0.60 15.72 -7.56
CA SER A 166 -0.08 14.57 -8.15
C SER A 166 0.61 13.26 -7.74
N LEU A 167 -0.09 12.13 -7.91
CA LEU A 167 0.29 10.77 -7.52
C LEU A 167 1.54 10.18 -8.23
N ALA A 168 2.45 11.02 -8.73
CA ALA A 168 3.66 10.61 -9.46
C ALA A 168 4.84 10.26 -8.54
N GLU A 169 4.98 10.93 -7.40
CA GLU A 169 6.16 10.82 -6.52
C GLU A 169 6.26 9.44 -5.83
N LEU A 170 5.13 8.75 -5.60
CA LEU A 170 5.07 7.40 -5.02
C LEU A 170 5.50 6.26 -5.97
N ARG A 171 6.05 6.55 -7.16
CA ARG A 171 6.62 5.53 -8.07
C ARG A 171 8.15 5.48 -8.11
N ALA A 172 8.85 6.32 -7.37
CA ALA A 172 10.31 6.37 -7.33
C ALA A 172 10.99 5.24 -6.50
N GLY A 173 10.38 4.05 -6.41
CA GLY A 173 10.89 2.91 -5.63
C GLY A 173 11.17 1.62 -6.42
N GLY A 174 10.73 1.52 -7.69
CA GLY A 174 10.80 0.28 -8.47
C GLY A 174 12.00 0.17 -9.41
N LYS A 175 13.13 -0.39 -8.96
CA LYS A 175 14.26 -0.76 -9.83
C LYS A 175 14.08 -2.16 -10.43
N ASN A 176 13.40 -2.25 -11.58
CA ASN A 176 13.56 -3.41 -12.47
C ASN A 176 14.60 -3.10 -13.55
N SER A 177 15.43 -4.10 -13.88
CA SER A 177 16.46 -3.99 -14.91
C SER A 177 15.93 -4.39 -16.29
N ILE A 178 16.37 -3.66 -17.32
CA ILE A 178 16.70 -4.10 -18.68
C ILE A 178 17.35 -2.91 -19.40
N HIS A 179 18.25 -3.16 -20.36
CA HIS A 179 18.93 -2.11 -21.12
C HIS A 179 18.06 -1.57 -22.26
N GLU A 180 18.18 -0.27 -22.57
CA GLU A 180 18.89 0.17 -23.79
C GLU A 180 19.18 1.69 -23.78
N HIS A 181 19.97 2.15 -24.77
CA HIS A 181 20.55 3.50 -24.84
C HIS A 181 19.53 4.56 -25.35
N THR A 182 19.72 5.87 -25.13
CA THR A 182 20.63 6.71 -25.96
C THR A 182 20.94 8.08 -25.31
N VAL A 183 22.12 8.59 -25.63
CA VAL A 183 22.76 9.84 -25.15
C VAL A 183 22.10 11.12 -25.70
N ILE A 184 22.08 12.18 -24.89
CA ILE A 184 22.49 13.55 -25.28
C ILE A 184 23.03 14.26 -24.01
N MET A 185 24.18 14.93 -24.14
CA MET A 185 24.79 15.76 -23.09
C MET A 185 24.50 17.24 -23.33
N SER A 186 24.41 18.02 -22.26
CA SER A 186 24.88 19.43 -22.25
C SER A 186 25.28 19.81 -20.83
N GLU A 187 26.45 20.42 -20.68
CA GLU A 187 27.03 20.83 -19.39
C GLU A 187 26.98 22.36 -19.21
N MET A 188 27.59 22.85 -18.12
CA MET A 188 27.96 24.23 -17.78
C MET A 188 26.83 25.14 -17.22
N SER A 189 27.05 25.89 -16.12
CA SER A 189 28.19 25.87 -15.18
C SER A 189 27.86 26.44 -13.78
N GLU A 190 28.80 26.17 -12.87
CA GLU A 190 29.16 26.78 -11.58
C GLU A 190 29.03 28.34 -11.53
N VAL A 191 29.05 29.06 -10.40
CA VAL A 191 29.81 29.04 -9.11
C VAL A 191 28.94 29.74 -8.02
N SER A 192 28.97 29.60 -6.68
CA SER A 192 29.81 28.97 -5.62
C SER A 192 28.89 28.48 -4.47
N SER A 193 29.16 27.53 -3.55
CA SER A 193 30.38 26.91 -2.98
C SER A 193 31.01 27.55 -1.73
N VAL A 194 30.54 27.17 -0.52
CA VAL A 194 31.36 27.06 0.71
C VAL A 194 30.93 25.82 1.50
N ASN A 195 31.73 24.75 1.47
CA ASN A 195 31.51 23.51 2.24
C ASN A 195 32.70 23.25 3.18
N VAL A 196 32.45 23.10 4.49
CA VAL A 196 33.39 22.59 5.52
C VAL A 196 32.55 22.03 6.68
N LEU A 197 32.73 20.83 7.22
CA LEU A 197 33.42 19.61 6.78
C LEU A 197 32.90 18.44 7.65
N ALA A 198 32.07 17.56 7.11
CA ALA A 198 31.80 16.26 7.76
C ALA A 198 32.86 15.25 7.29
N LYS A 199 33.49 14.51 8.22
CA LYS A 199 34.49 13.50 7.88
C LYS A 199 33.82 12.15 7.65
N GLU A 200 34.07 11.55 6.49
CA GLU A 200 33.77 10.15 6.21
C GLU A 200 34.60 9.24 7.13
N THR A 201 34.02 8.15 7.63
CA THR A 201 34.81 7.03 8.16
C THR A 201 34.10 5.69 7.90
N GLN A 202 34.42 5.11 6.72
CA GLN A 202 34.30 3.68 6.37
C GLN A 202 32.88 3.10 6.17
N HIS A 203 32.76 2.22 5.18
CA HIS A 203 31.47 1.69 4.70
C HIS A 203 31.05 0.39 5.40
N SER A 204 29.78 0.31 5.79
CA SER A 204 29.00 -0.93 5.74
C SER A 204 27.50 -0.62 5.58
N SER A 205 26.89 -1.14 4.52
CA SER A 205 25.43 -1.26 4.24
C SER A 205 24.44 -0.61 5.23
N GLY A 206 23.84 0.55 4.87
CA GLY A 206 22.83 1.19 5.74
C GLY A 206 21.95 2.32 5.16
N HIS A 207 21.98 2.61 3.85
CA HIS A 207 21.27 3.76 3.27
C HIS A 207 19.83 3.46 2.81
N THR A 208 18.91 3.30 3.77
CA THR A 208 17.44 3.35 3.55
C THR A 208 16.61 3.70 4.80
N PHE A 209 17.19 3.79 6.00
CA PHE A 209 16.42 3.82 7.26
C PHE A 209 16.28 5.20 7.94
N GLN A 210 16.84 6.28 7.39
CA GLN A 210 16.86 7.60 8.04
C GLN A 210 15.50 8.34 8.05
N ASP A 211 14.54 7.95 7.21
CA ASP A 211 13.27 8.67 7.07
C ASP A 211 12.19 8.27 8.11
N TYR A 212 12.48 7.28 8.98
CA TYR A 212 11.50 6.60 9.82
C TYR A 212 11.77 6.65 11.33
N GLU A 213 12.52 7.66 11.81
CA GLU A 213 12.82 7.81 13.24
C GLU A 213 11.58 8.07 14.11
N LEU A 214 11.63 7.55 15.35
CA LEU A 214 10.67 7.74 16.44
C LEU A 214 11.45 7.92 17.76
N PRO A 215 10.94 8.70 18.73
CA PRO A 215 9.74 9.53 18.69
C PRO A 215 9.89 10.75 17.76
N ARG A 216 8.79 11.13 17.11
CA ARG A 216 8.72 12.36 16.30
C ARG A 216 8.26 13.55 17.15
N MET A 217 8.74 14.74 16.79
CA MET A 217 8.20 16.00 17.33
C MET A 217 6.73 16.16 16.91
N PRO A 218 5.79 16.39 17.84
CA PRO A 218 4.37 16.46 17.53
C PRO A 218 4.07 17.68 16.63
N PRO A 219 3.10 17.57 15.71
CA PRO A 219 2.94 18.50 14.59
C PRO A 219 2.57 19.94 15.00
N TRP A 220 2.06 20.15 16.22
CA TRP A 220 1.76 21.48 16.75
C TRP A 220 2.98 22.19 17.36
N PHE A 221 4.03 21.48 17.79
CA PHE A 221 5.17 22.08 18.50
C PHE A 221 5.99 23.03 17.62
N VAL A 222 5.88 22.93 16.29
CA VAL A 222 6.43 23.89 15.30
C VAL A 222 5.97 25.34 15.59
N HIS A 223 4.83 25.51 16.26
CA HIS A 223 4.30 26.82 16.66
C HIS A 223 4.80 27.30 18.05
N VAL A 224 5.45 26.42 18.81
CA VAL A 224 5.99 26.66 20.16
C VAL A 224 7.51 26.90 20.12
N GLY A 225 8.27 26.05 19.41
CA GLY A 225 9.73 26.17 19.34
C GLY A 225 10.38 25.31 18.26
N SER A 226 11.70 25.27 18.23
CA SER A 226 12.46 24.39 17.32
C SER A 226 12.57 22.96 17.84
N TYR A 227 12.96 22.06 16.94
CA TYR A 227 13.29 20.67 17.24
C TYR A 227 14.34 20.51 18.36
N LYS A 228 15.29 21.45 18.52
CA LYS A 228 16.25 21.41 19.64
C LYS A 228 15.58 21.62 21.00
N LEU A 229 14.61 22.53 21.10
CA LEU A 229 13.84 22.72 22.33
C LEU A 229 12.96 21.50 22.62
N TYR A 230 12.35 20.91 21.58
CA TYR A 230 11.61 19.66 21.73
C TYR A 230 12.51 18.53 22.25
N GLN A 231 13.68 18.29 21.64
CA GLN A 231 14.62 17.25 22.09
C GLN A 231 15.04 17.43 23.56
N ALA A 232 15.23 18.66 24.03
CA ALA A 232 15.55 18.92 25.44
C ALA A 232 14.37 18.61 26.38
N LEU A 233 13.14 18.99 26.01
CA LEU A 233 11.92 18.70 26.79
C LEU A 233 11.58 17.20 26.79
N ALA A 234 11.70 16.54 25.63
CA ALA A 234 11.57 15.10 25.47
C ALA A 234 12.62 14.34 26.29
N GLY A 235 13.87 14.78 26.28
CA GLY A 235 14.96 14.20 27.08
C GLY A 235 14.67 14.19 28.59
N LEU A 236 13.99 15.22 29.11
CA LEU A 236 13.55 15.26 30.50
C LEU A 236 12.51 14.17 30.79
N LEU A 237 11.51 14.03 29.92
CA LEU A 237 10.47 13.00 30.05
C LEU A 237 11.04 11.59 29.88
N ARG A 238 12.02 11.41 29.00
CA ARG A 238 12.77 10.15 28.84
C ARG A 238 13.50 9.77 30.12
N LEU A 239 14.23 10.71 30.75
CA LEU A 239 14.90 10.45 32.04
C LEU A 239 13.91 10.20 33.19
N VAL A 240 12.73 10.82 33.18
CA VAL A 240 11.64 10.48 34.12
C VAL A 240 11.17 9.04 33.90
N GLY A 241 11.00 8.62 32.64
CA GLY A 241 10.73 7.22 32.26
C GLY A 241 11.82 6.25 32.73
N SER A 242 13.09 6.54 32.43
CA SER A 242 14.23 5.72 32.88
C SER A 242 14.33 5.63 34.41
N SER A 243 13.94 6.69 35.14
CA SER A 243 13.97 6.70 36.61
C SER A 243 13.01 5.71 37.24
N LEU A 244 11.86 5.46 36.60
CA LEU A 244 10.86 4.51 37.08
C LEU A 244 11.33 3.05 37.02
N LEU A 245 12.35 2.74 36.19
CA LEU A 245 12.97 1.42 36.12
C LEU A 245 14.06 1.18 37.19
N ALA A 246 14.51 2.23 37.89
CA ALA A 246 15.76 2.21 38.64
C ALA A 246 15.64 1.80 40.12
N ASP A 247 14.44 1.79 40.71
CA ASP A 247 14.22 1.23 42.06
C ASP A 247 13.18 0.11 42.05
N CYS A 248 13.64 -1.12 42.20
CA CYS A 248 12.83 -2.35 42.10
C CYS A 248 11.93 -2.61 43.33
N ARG A 249 11.46 -1.58 44.05
CA ARG A 249 10.78 -1.72 45.36
C ARG A 249 9.30 -1.34 45.38
N SER A 250 8.80 -0.60 44.40
CA SER A 250 7.42 -0.09 44.39
C SER A 250 6.69 -0.39 43.08
N GLU A 251 6.32 -1.65 42.90
CA GLU A 251 5.52 -2.19 41.78
C GLU A 251 4.27 -1.35 41.47
N VAL A 252 3.69 -0.70 42.50
CA VAL A 252 2.50 0.18 42.42
C VAL A 252 2.80 1.56 41.80
N ALA A 253 4.00 2.12 42.02
CA ALA A 253 4.27 3.53 41.73
C ALA A 253 4.26 3.86 40.23
N LEU A 254 4.79 2.97 39.39
CA LEU A 254 4.80 3.14 37.93
C LEU A 254 3.38 3.29 37.37
N LEU A 255 2.44 2.46 37.81
CA LEU A 255 1.04 2.51 37.38
C LEU A 255 0.34 3.79 37.86
N GLU A 256 0.50 4.16 39.14
CA GLU A 256 -0.05 5.41 39.69
C GLU A 256 0.44 6.67 38.95
N ILE A 257 1.67 6.63 38.43
CA ILE A 257 2.29 7.76 37.72
C ILE A 257 1.87 7.80 36.25
N VAL A 258 1.72 6.65 35.59
CA VAL A 258 1.19 6.53 34.21
C VAL A 258 -0.30 6.89 34.14
N ASP A 259 -1.09 6.56 35.15
CA ASP A 259 -2.53 6.85 35.20
C ASP A 259 -2.85 8.35 35.20
N ILE A 260 -1.92 9.22 35.63
CA ILE A 260 -2.13 10.68 35.69
C ILE A 260 -2.31 11.29 34.29
N PRO A 261 -1.35 11.20 33.35
CA PRO A 261 -1.55 11.67 31.98
C PRO A 261 -2.61 10.83 31.23
N LEU A 262 -2.70 9.52 31.48
CA LEU A 262 -3.69 8.65 30.85
C LEU A 262 -5.15 9.02 31.23
N GLY A 263 -5.34 9.61 32.41
CA GLY A 263 -6.61 10.16 32.86
C GLY A 263 -7.22 11.23 31.93
N PHE A 264 -6.41 11.98 31.17
CA PHE A 264 -6.93 12.93 30.18
C PHE A 264 -7.58 12.21 28.99
N LEU A 265 -7.00 11.10 28.52
CA LEU A 265 -7.56 10.29 27.43
C LEU A 265 -8.84 9.56 27.89
N ARG A 266 -8.83 8.96 29.09
CA ARG A 266 -10.05 8.37 29.71
C ARG A 266 -11.17 9.39 29.87
N LYS A 267 -10.84 10.63 30.22
CA LYS A 267 -11.81 11.74 30.32
C LYS A 267 -12.36 12.15 28.95
N LEU A 268 -11.54 12.16 27.91
CA LEU A 268 -11.98 12.40 26.52
C LEU A 268 -12.95 11.31 26.02
N VAL A 269 -12.59 10.03 26.19
CA VAL A 269 -13.45 8.87 25.87
C VAL A 269 -14.78 8.95 26.62
N SER A 270 -14.76 9.31 27.90
CA SER A 270 -15.96 9.51 28.71
C SER A 270 -16.85 10.65 28.18
N ASP A 271 -16.24 11.72 27.65
CA ASP A 271 -16.96 12.86 27.08
C ASP A 271 -17.56 12.56 25.69
N PHE A 272 -16.88 11.76 24.87
CA PHE A 272 -17.44 11.22 23.62
C PHE A 272 -18.68 10.34 23.90
N ARG A 273 -18.58 9.38 24.84
CA ARG A 273 -19.71 8.55 25.28
C ARG A 273 -20.91 9.40 25.74
N LEU A 274 -20.67 10.47 26.49
CA LEU A 274 -21.72 11.41 26.91
C LEU A 274 -22.34 12.16 25.73
N LYS A 275 -21.54 12.60 24.75
CA LYS A 275 -22.02 13.24 23.52
C LYS A 275 -22.94 12.31 22.71
N ASP A 276 -22.64 11.01 22.62
CA ASP A 276 -23.47 10.04 21.91
C ASP A 276 -24.77 9.71 22.65
N CYS A 277 -24.71 9.57 23.99
CA CYS A 277 -25.91 9.48 24.84
C CYS A 277 -26.84 10.69 24.67
N ASN A 278 -26.26 11.89 24.55
CA ASN A 278 -27.00 13.15 24.36
C ASN A 278 -27.42 13.42 22.90
N LYS A 279 -26.87 12.68 21.94
CA LYS A 279 -27.01 12.93 20.48
C LYS A 279 -26.59 14.35 20.07
N GLU A 280 -25.55 14.86 20.71
CA GLU A 280 -24.95 16.18 20.43
C GLU A 280 -24.14 16.13 19.11
N SER A 281 -24.15 17.20 18.31
CA SER A 281 -23.37 17.25 17.06
C SER A 281 -21.90 17.55 17.34
N TRP A 282 -21.00 17.18 16.42
CA TRP A 282 -19.56 17.36 16.61
C TRP A 282 -19.15 18.84 16.70
N ASP A 283 -19.79 19.74 15.95
CA ASP A 283 -19.53 21.18 16.06
C ASP A 283 -20.05 21.76 17.39
N SER A 284 -21.24 21.34 17.87
CA SER A 284 -21.74 21.82 19.16
C SER A 284 -20.91 21.28 20.33
N TRP A 285 -20.50 20.01 20.27
CA TRP A 285 -19.59 19.41 21.24
C TRP A 285 -18.23 20.12 21.26
N TYR A 286 -17.60 20.36 20.11
CA TYR A 286 -16.27 20.99 20.05
C TYR A 286 -16.30 22.47 20.46
N THR A 287 -17.37 23.21 20.14
CA THR A 287 -17.54 24.61 20.55
C THR A 287 -17.96 24.79 22.02
N ARG A 288 -18.37 23.71 22.69
CA ARG A 288 -18.64 23.66 24.13
C ARG A 288 -17.35 23.99 24.91
N SER A 289 -17.44 24.89 25.89
CA SER A 289 -16.34 25.71 26.43
C SER A 289 -15.09 25.02 27.00
N GLN A 290 -15.03 23.69 27.02
CA GLN A 290 -13.87 22.90 27.47
C GLN A 290 -13.55 21.68 26.60
N SER A 291 -14.43 21.25 25.69
CA SER A 291 -14.28 19.96 24.99
C SER A 291 -13.20 20.00 23.89
N GLY A 292 -13.10 21.10 23.12
CA GLY A 292 -11.95 21.34 22.25
C GLY A 292 -10.61 21.49 23.01
N GLN A 293 -10.64 21.97 24.25
CA GLN A 293 -9.45 22.03 25.12
C GLN A 293 -9.08 20.64 25.65
N LEU A 294 -10.07 19.80 25.99
CA LEU A 294 -9.87 18.43 26.46
C LEU A 294 -9.20 17.55 25.39
N LEU A 295 -9.61 17.69 24.13
CA LEU A 295 -8.97 17.01 22.98
C LEU A 295 -7.48 17.34 22.87
N ARG A 296 -7.12 18.62 23.04
CA ARG A 296 -5.74 19.13 23.02
C ARG A 296 -4.93 18.68 24.23
N GLN A 297 -5.55 18.65 25.41
CA GLN A 297 -4.95 18.10 26.63
C GLN A 297 -4.67 16.61 26.49
N ALA A 298 -5.59 15.82 25.95
CA ALA A 298 -5.37 14.39 25.69
C ALA A 298 -4.24 14.16 24.66
N SER A 299 -4.19 14.96 23.59
CA SER A 299 -3.10 14.92 22.59
C SER A 299 -1.74 15.24 23.21
N THR A 300 -1.68 16.23 24.10
CA THR A 300 -0.47 16.61 24.82
C THR A 300 -0.06 15.53 25.84
N ALA A 301 -1.02 14.96 26.57
CA ALA A 301 -0.79 13.87 27.52
C ALA A 301 -0.33 12.57 26.83
N ALA A 302 -0.83 12.28 25.63
CA ALA A 302 -0.34 11.18 24.80
C ALA A 302 1.14 11.40 24.38
N CYS A 303 1.52 12.63 23.99
CA CYS A 303 2.93 12.95 23.74
C CYS A 303 3.81 12.76 24.98
N ILE A 304 3.31 13.09 26.18
CA ILE A 304 4.04 12.89 27.45
C ILE A 304 4.23 11.40 27.74
N LEU A 305 3.16 10.60 27.63
CA LEU A 305 3.20 9.14 27.77
C LEU A 305 4.19 8.50 26.80
N ASN A 306 4.12 8.85 25.52
CA ASN A 306 5.02 8.35 24.49
C ASN A 306 6.50 8.60 24.84
N GLU A 307 6.85 9.82 25.25
CA GLU A 307 8.24 10.15 25.60
C GLU A 307 8.72 9.48 26.90
N MET A 308 7.84 9.27 27.88
CA MET A 308 8.13 8.46 29.07
C MET A 308 8.38 6.99 28.71
N MET A 309 7.50 6.38 27.90
CA MET A 309 7.63 4.97 27.50
C MET A 309 8.85 4.74 26.59
N PHE A 310 9.21 5.71 25.73
CA PHE A 310 10.47 5.67 25.00
C PHE A 310 11.68 5.80 25.95
N GLY A 311 11.56 6.58 27.02
CA GLY A 311 12.50 6.66 28.13
C GLY A 311 12.78 5.33 28.84
N MET A 312 11.84 4.38 28.76
CA MET A 312 11.96 3.03 29.32
C MET A 312 12.59 2.02 28.34
N SER A 313 12.97 2.44 27.13
CA SER A 313 13.65 1.61 26.13
C SER A 313 15.19 1.67 26.24
N ASP A 314 15.87 0.59 25.86
CA ASP A 314 17.35 0.54 25.83
C ASP A 314 17.97 1.64 24.94
N GLN A 315 17.24 2.10 23.91
CA GLN A 315 17.69 3.13 22.96
C GLN A 315 17.92 4.49 23.62
N THR A 316 17.14 4.85 24.64
CA THR A 316 17.33 6.08 25.41
C THR A 316 18.72 6.13 26.06
N THR A 317 19.27 4.99 26.49
CA THR A 317 20.62 4.96 27.08
C THR A 317 21.72 5.34 26.09
N ASN A 318 21.51 5.12 24.78
CA ASN A 318 22.49 5.47 23.75
C ASN A 318 22.37 6.95 23.38
N ILE A 319 21.15 7.45 23.19
CA ILE A 319 20.90 8.89 22.96
C ILE A 319 21.47 9.75 24.09
N LEU A 320 21.41 9.29 25.35
CA LEU A 320 22.03 9.97 26.49
C LEU A 320 23.57 9.92 26.46
N LYS A 321 24.18 8.81 26.01
CA LYS A 321 25.65 8.72 25.82
C LYS A 321 26.14 9.65 24.72
N ASP A 322 25.35 9.84 23.66
CA ASP A 322 25.65 10.75 22.56
C ASP A 322 25.54 12.22 23.00
N ILE A 323 24.48 12.59 23.73
CA ILE A 323 24.27 13.96 24.26
C ILE A 323 25.33 14.36 25.29
N PHE A 324 25.72 13.44 26.18
CA PHE A 324 26.71 13.71 27.24
C PHE A 324 28.11 13.13 26.94
N HIS A 325 28.39 12.82 25.67
CA HIS A 325 29.69 12.38 25.12
C HIS A 325 30.48 11.39 25.99
N VAL A 326 29.81 10.41 26.61
CA VAL A 326 30.42 9.53 27.62
C VAL A 326 31.27 8.44 26.96
N SER A 327 32.51 8.82 26.60
CA SER A 327 33.43 7.95 25.88
C SER A 327 33.80 6.68 26.66
N VAL A 328 33.78 5.51 25.98
CA VAL A 328 34.15 4.20 26.55
C VAL A 328 35.68 4.03 26.60
N ALA A 329 36.39 5.08 27.01
CA ALA A 329 37.84 5.18 26.86
C ALA A 329 38.61 4.47 27.99
N LYS A 330 39.24 3.34 27.63
CA LYS A 330 40.30 2.62 28.37
C LYS A 330 39.88 1.76 29.57
N ALA A 331 39.24 0.64 29.29
CA ALA A 331 39.34 -0.55 30.15
C ALA A 331 40.71 -1.27 30.02
N ASP A 332 41.33 -1.24 28.83
CA ASP A 332 42.36 -2.19 28.41
C ASP A 332 43.83 -1.76 28.64
N ASP A 333 44.07 -0.59 29.24
CA ASP A 333 45.42 0.02 29.30
C ASP A 333 45.79 0.53 30.71
N LYS A 334 45.63 -0.36 31.71
CA LYS A 334 46.07 -0.13 33.10
C LYS A 334 46.85 -1.31 33.71
N GLN A 335 47.99 -1.64 33.10
CA GLN A 335 49.07 -2.29 33.84
C GLN A 335 50.43 -1.61 33.55
N LYS A 336 51.10 -1.15 34.62
CA LYS A 336 52.35 -0.35 34.65
C LYS A 336 52.21 1.16 34.35
N ASN A 337 51.70 1.91 35.33
CA ASN A 337 52.61 2.79 36.09
C ASN A 337 51.95 3.33 37.37
N GLY A 338 52.78 3.51 38.41
CA GLY A 338 52.35 4.11 39.68
C GLY A 338 52.36 5.63 39.59
N GLY A 339 51.18 6.24 39.45
CA GLY A 339 50.97 7.68 39.50
C GLY A 339 49.55 7.98 39.95
N SER A 340 49.36 9.02 40.78
CA SER A 340 48.04 9.38 41.28
C SER A 340 47.19 9.97 40.15
N ALA A 341 46.22 9.19 39.68
CA ALA A 341 45.22 9.59 38.69
C ALA A 341 43.88 8.99 39.10
N PHE A 342 42.84 9.83 39.15
CA PHE A 342 41.53 9.49 39.68
C PHE A 342 40.94 8.23 39.04
N SER A 343 40.34 7.36 39.86
CA SER A 343 39.53 6.24 39.38
C SER A 343 38.13 6.76 39.04
N HIS A 344 37.88 7.03 37.76
CA HIS A 344 36.56 7.42 37.27
C HIS A 344 35.60 6.23 37.38
N THR A 345 34.81 6.17 38.45
CA THR A 345 33.52 5.46 38.45
C THR A 345 32.56 6.27 37.59
N SER A 346 32.36 5.86 36.34
CA SER A 346 31.53 6.58 35.37
C SER A 346 30.06 6.62 35.79
N ALA A 347 29.40 7.77 35.63
CA ALA A 347 27.98 7.97 35.95
C ALA A 347 27.00 7.01 35.21
N ASN A 348 27.44 6.35 34.13
CA ASN A 348 26.67 5.33 33.40
C ASN A 348 26.01 4.28 34.30
N SER A 349 26.69 3.82 35.37
CA SER A 349 26.16 2.78 36.26
C SER A 349 24.97 3.22 37.13
N HIS A 350 24.48 4.45 36.97
CA HIS A 350 23.25 4.95 37.60
C HIS A 350 22.02 4.89 36.69
N TRP A 351 22.19 4.70 35.37
CA TRP A 351 21.10 4.68 34.39
C TRP A 351 21.00 3.35 33.62
N GLU A 352 21.95 2.44 33.80
CA GLU A 352 21.85 1.06 33.31
C GLU A 352 20.82 0.28 34.14
N ALA A 353 19.65 0.05 33.54
CA ALA A 353 18.55 -0.66 34.20
C ALA A 353 18.94 -2.11 34.52
N ALA A 354 18.71 -2.53 35.77
CA ALA A 354 18.88 -3.93 36.16
C ALA A 354 17.82 -4.78 35.44
N GLN A 355 18.21 -5.51 34.39
CA GLN A 355 17.35 -6.34 33.53
C GLN A 355 16.77 -7.55 34.27
N SER A 356 15.89 -7.30 35.24
CA SER A 356 15.11 -8.32 35.93
C SER A 356 13.81 -8.61 35.17
N GLN A 357 13.45 -9.89 35.07
CA GLN A 357 12.22 -10.32 34.41
C GLN A 357 10.96 -9.65 35.00
N ARG A 358 11.00 -9.30 36.30
CA ARG A 358 9.91 -8.56 36.96
C ARG A 358 9.74 -7.16 36.41
N VAL A 359 10.82 -6.37 36.35
CA VAL A 359 10.75 -4.99 35.81
C VAL A 359 10.22 -5.03 34.37
N ARG A 360 10.69 -5.97 33.55
CA ARG A 360 10.23 -6.15 32.17
C ARG A 360 8.72 -6.48 32.07
N GLN A 361 8.19 -7.32 32.96
CA GLN A 361 6.74 -7.59 33.02
C GLN A 361 5.93 -6.33 33.35
N HIS A 362 6.38 -5.49 34.29
CA HIS A 362 5.68 -4.25 34.62
C HIS A 362 5.60 -3.28 33.43
N VAL A 363 6.63 -3.24 32.57
CA VAL A 363 6.58 -2.45 31.33
C VAL A 363 5.54 -3.01 30.36
N ILE A 364 5.46 -4.34 30.21
CA ILE A 364 4.44 -5.03 29.39
C ILE A 364 3.04 -4.68 29.89
N ASP A 365 2.80 -4.76 31.21
CA ASP A 365 1.49 -4.49 31.82
C ASP A 365 1.08 -3.01 31.64
N CYS A 366 2.04 -2.08 31.79
CA CYS A 366 1.80 -0.64 31.55
C CYS A 366 1.53 -0.34 30.07
N VAL A 367 2.29 -0.94 29.14
CA VAL A 367 2.00 -0.85 27.70
C VAL A 367 0.61 -1.36 27.39
N GLY A 368 0.20 -2.50 27.95
CA GLY A 368 -1.14 -3.05 27.74
C GLY A 368 -2.26 -2.09 28.18
N ILE A 369 -2.11 -1.42 29.32
CA ILE A 369 -3.07 -0.45 29.84
C ILE A 369 -3.12 0.82 28.96
N ILE A 370 -1.98 1.37 28.55
CA ILE A 370 -1.94 2.55 27.68
C ILE A 370 -2.49 2.20 26.28
N LEU A 371 -2.06 1.08 25.71
CA LEU A 371 -2.45 0.63 24.38
C LEU A 371 -3.96 0.36 24.30
N HIS A 372 -4.55 -0.25 25.33
CA HIS A 372 -6.00 -0.46 25.39
C HIS A 372 -6.75 0.87 25.17
N GLU A 373 -6.39 1.93 25.93
CA GLU A 373 -6.99 3.26 25.78
C GLU A 373 -6.70 3.91 24.42
N TYR A 374 -5.54 3.63 23.81
CA TYR A 374 -5.16 4.12 22.47
C TYR A 374 -5.93 3.43 21.35
N THR A 375 -6.31 2.15 21.53
CA THR A 375 -7.10 1.35 20.57
C THR A 375 -8.62 1.45 20.79
N THR A 376 -9.08 2.15 21.82
CA THR A 376 -10.50 2.37 22.14
C THR A 376 -11.27 2.97 20.95
N PRO A 377 -12.36 2.33 20.45
CA PRO A 377 -13.01 2.73 19.20
C PRO A 377 -13.63 4.13 19.25
N GLU A 378 -14.08 4.60 20.41
CA GLU A 378 -14.61 5.97 20.57
C GLU A 378 -13.59 7.07 20.22
N VAL A 379 -12.29 6.75 20.19
CA VAL A 379 -11.23 7.67 19.73
C VAL A 379 -11.12 7.70 18.21
N TRP A 380 -11.47 6.61 17.52
CA TRP A 380 -11.26 6.41 16.08
C TRP A 380 -12.53 6.62 15.24
N ASP A 381 -13.71 6.41 15.82
CA ASP A 381 -15.03 6.68 15.23
C ASP A 381 -15.35 8.18 15.05
N VAL A 382 -14.43 9.06 15.47
CA VAL A 382 -14.51 10.52 15.29
C VAL A 382 -14.38 10.85 13.78
N PRO A 383 -15.30 11.64 13.18
CA PRO A 383 -15.39 11.74 11.73
C PRO A 383 -14.17 12.41 11.08
N HIS A 384 -13.52 11.68 10.16
CA HIS A 384 -12.26 12.08 9.52
C HIS A 384 -12.39 13.04 8.34
N THR A 385 -13.60 13.31 7.82
CA THR A 385 -13.78 14.12 6.60
C THR A 385 -14.93 15.12 6.67
N PRO A 386 -14.75 16.38 6.22
CA PRO A 386 -15.82 17.37 6.15
C PRO A 386 -16.88 17.09 5.07
N LEU A 387 -16.60 16.16 4.14
CA LEU A 387 -17.47 15.84 3.00
C LEU A 387 -18.72 15.00 3.36
N LEU A 388 -18.77 14.40 4.55
CA LEU A 388 -19.86 13.52 4.98
C LEU A 388 -20.97 14.23 5.77
N GLN A 389 -20.83 15.53 6.09
CA GLN A 389 -21.82 16.27 6.87
C GLN A 389 -22.64 17.23 6.00
N SER A 390 -23.96 17.22 6.20
CA SER A 390 -24.94 17.87 5.34
C SER A 390 -24.96 19.40 5.50
N GLY A 391 -24.10 20.10 4.75
CA GLY A 391 -24.26 21.54 4.44
C GLY A 391 -23.92 22.52 5.56
N GLU A 392 -23.51 22.05 6.73
CA GLU A 392 -23.07 22.89 7.84
C GLU A 392 -21.60 23.32 7.69
N LYS A 393 -21.25 24.49 8.25
CA LYS A 393 -19.88 25.04 8.21
C LYS A 393 -19.00 24.41 9.27
N THR A 394 -18.69 23.13 9.09
CA THR A 394 -17.89 22.34 10.03
C THR A 394 -16.56 22.99 10.36
N ASN A 395 -16.18 22.95 11.64
CA ASN A 395 -15.02 23.69 12.13
C ASN A 395 -13.70 23.00 11.70
N LEU A 396 -12.97 23.61 10.76
CA LEU A 396 -11.67 23.10 10.28
C LEU A 396 -10.63 22.86 11.40
N HIS A 397 -10.76 23.55 12.54
CA HIS A 397 -9.89 23.32 13.70
C HIS A 397 -10.17 21.99 14.42
N PHE A 398 -11.43 21.53 14.44
CA PHE A 398 -11.81 20.24 15.04
C PHE A 398 -11.10 19.09 14.33
N PHE A 399 -11.27 18.96 13.01
CA PHE A 399 -10.64 17.86 12.26
C PHE A 399 -9.11 17.90 12.33
N ARG A 400 -8.50 19.10 12.36
CA ARG A 400 -7.04 19.23 12.53
C ARG A 400 -6.59 18.77 13.92
N ASP A 401 -7.30 19.16 14.98
CA ASP A 401 -6.97 18.72 16.34
C ASP A 401 -7.17 17.21 16.53
N VAL A 402 -8.17 16.62 15.86
CA VAL A 402 -8.41 15.17 15.82
C VAL A 402 -7.29 14.42 15.08
N ALA A 403 -6.90 14.88 13.88
CA ALA A 403 -5.80 14.27 13.13
C ALA A 403 -4.46 14.36 13.88
N MET A 404 -4.24 15.43 14.65
CA MET A 404 -3.08 15.58 15.52
C MET A 404 -3.08 14.58 16.70
N LEU A 405 -4.25 14.27 17.28
CA LEU A 405 -4.37 13.19 18.27
C LEU A 405 -4.02 11.84 17.63
N HIS A 406 -4.67 11.49 16.51
CA HIS A 406 -4.47 10.20 15.84
C HIS A 406 -3.01 9.95 15.44
N GLN A 407 -2.31 10.96 14.93
CA GLN A 407 -0.88 10.88 14.65
C GLN A 407 -0.08 10.50 15.90
N VAL A 408 -0.31 11.17 17.04
CA VAL A 408 0.47 10.92 18.27
C VAL A 408 0.12 9.58 18.92
N LEU A 409 -1.12 9.10 18.79
CA LEU A 409 -1.49 7.74 19.23
C LEU A 409 -0.79 6.66 18.38
N ILE A 410 -0.74 6.83 17.05
CA ILE A 410 -0.03 5.94 16.12
C ILE A 410 1.48 5.91 16.41
N ASP A 411 2.10 7.08 16.57
CA ASP A 411 3.51 7.20 16.94
C ASP A 411 3.80 6.48 18.28
N GLY A 412 2.85 6.52 19.21
CA GLY A 412 2.88 5.78 20.47
C GLY A 412 2.91 4.26 20.30
N ILE A 413 2.07 3.70 19.42
CA ILE A 413 2.09 2.26 19.09
C ILE A 413 3.48 1.82 18.60
N GLY A 414 4.11 2.63 17.72
CA GLY A 414 5.47 2.37 17.26
C GLY A 414 6.52 2.42 18.38
N ILE A 415 6.35 3.35 19.33
CA ILE A 415 7.21 3.50 20.52
C ILE A 415 7.03 2.33 21.51
N PHE A 416 5.82 1.84 21.72
CA PHE A 416 5.58 0.67 22.58
C PHE A 416 6.25 -0.59 22.00
N ASN A 417 6.20 -0.75 20.68
CA ASN A 417 6.97 -1.76 19.95
C ASN A 417 8.50 -1.56 20.08
N LEU A 418 9.02 -0.33 20.04
CA LEU A 418 10.44 -0.04 20.26
C LEU A 418 10.88 -0.34 21.71
N CYS A 419 9.99 -0.12 22.69
CA CYS A 419 10.25 -0.38 24.11
C CYS A 419 10.25 -1.87 24.46
N LEU A 420 9.28 -2.64 23.95
CA LEU A 420 9.16 -4.07 24.24
C LEU A 420 9.94 -4.96 23.27
N GLY A 421 10.19 -4.52 22.04
CA GLY A 421 10.76 -5.35 20.98
C GLY A 421 9.91 -6.60 20.73
N LYS A 422 10.53 -7.78 20.80
CA LYS A 422 9.86 -9.07 20.56
C LYS A 422 8.64 -9.31 21.45
N ASP A 423 8.63 -8.77 22.67
CA ASP A 423 7.51 -8.99 23.59
C ASP A 423 6.23 -8.22 23.19
N PHE A 424 6.33 -7.22 22.31
CA PHE A 424 5.16 -6.62 21.66
C PHE A 424 4.37 -7.63 20.81
N VAL A 425 5.06 -8.63 20.25
CA VAL A 425 4.44 -9.75 19.53
C VAL A 425 4.01 -10.84 20.52
N SER A 426 4.89 -11.22 21.45
CA SER A 426 4.61 -12.26 22.47
C SER A 426 3.38 -11.97 23.33
N SER A 427 3.14 -10.70 23.66
CA SER A 427 1.99 -10.24 24.47
C SER A 427 0.73 -9.95 23.65
N GLY A 428 0.73 -10.20 22.33
CA GLY A 428 -0.42 -10.01 21.45
C GLY A 428 -0.72 -8.55 21.06
N PHE A 429 0.05 -7.57 21.52
CA PHE A 429 -0.15 -6.15 21.23
C PHE A 429 -0.03 -5.81 19.73
N LEU A 430 0.75 -6.59 18.96
CA LEU A 430 0.74 -6.50 17.50
C LEU A 430 -0.64 -6.83 16.91
N CYS A 431 -1.33 -7.84 17.43
CA CYS A 431 -2.63 -8.29 16.93
C CYS A 431 -3.71 -7.20 17.11
N SER A 432 -3.76 -6.56 18.28
CA SER A 432 -4.69 -5.46 18.55
C SER A 432 -4.37 -4.16 17.79
N SER A 433 -3.14 -4.02 17.27
CA SER A 433 -2.67 -2.77 16.65
C SER A 433 -2.57 -2.83 15.12
N LEU A 434 -2.25 -3.98 14.52
CA LEU A 434 -1.90 -4.06 13.10
C LEU A 434 -3.08 -3.69 12.18
N TYR A 435 -4.32 -4.12 12.51
CA TYR A 435 -5.48 -3.73 11.72
C TYR A 435 -5.70 -2.21 11.73
N LEU A 436 -5.64 -1.58 12.91
CA LEU A 436 -5.79 -0.13 13.07
C LEU A 436 -4.74 0.67 12.29
N LEU A 437 -3.50 0.18 12.25
CA LEU A 437 -2.43 0.79 11.45
C LEU A 437 -2.68 0.63 9.94
N LEU A 438 -3.13 -0.54 9.49
CA LEU A 438 -3.48 -0.78 8.08
C LEU A 438 -4.71 0.03 7.63
N GLU A 439 -5.68 0.23 8.51
CA GLU A 439 -6.84 1.10 8.28
C GLU A 439 -6.42 2.58 8.15
N ASN A 440 -5.50 3.06 8.99
CA ASN A 440 -5.02 4.44 8.90
C ASN A 440 -4.18 4.73 7.63
N LEU A 441 -3.75 3.73 6.88
CA LEU A 441 -3.15 3.93 5.55
C LEU A 441 -4.12 4.53 4.52
N ILE A 442 -5.44 4.40 4.71
CA ILE A 442 -6.45 5.06 3.86
C ILE A 442 -6.95 6.39 4.42
N CYS A 443 -6.39 6.88 5.52
CA CYS A 443 -6.82 8.15 6.11
C CYS A 443 -6.66 9.31 5.12
N SER A 444 -7.64 10.22 5.12
CA SER A 444 -7.63 11.40 4.25
C SER A 444 -6.54 12.40 4.64
N TYR A 445 -6.20 12.49 5.93
CA TYR A 445 -5.07 13.30 6.39
C TYR A 445 -3.75 12.64 6.02
N SER A 446 -2.87 13.43 5.40
CA SER A 446 -1.57 12.93 4.97
C SER A 446 -0.68 12.58 6.15
N GLU A 447 -0.81 13.33 7.23
CA GLU A 447 0.00 13.27 8.44
C GLU A 447 -0.26 11.95 9.21
N VAL A 448 -1.54 11.58 9.36
CA VAL A 448 -1.97 10.30 9.95
C VAL A 448 -1.53 9.11 9.08
N ARG A 449 -1.66 9.24 7.74
CA ARG A 449 -1.24 8.19 6.81
C ARG A 449 0.27 7.94 6.81
N HIS A 450 1.09 9.00 6.79
CA HIS A 450 2.55 8.87 6.90
C HIS A 450 2.99 8.36 8.29
N ALA A 451 2.27 8.71 9.35
CA ALA A 451 2.53 8.17 10.68
C ALA A 451 2.32 6.64 10.73
N ALA A 452 1.22 6.15 10.13
CA ALA A 452 0.91 4.72 10.04
C ALA A 452 1.93 3.96 9.17
N ASP A 453 2.26 4.48 7.99
CA ASP A 453 3.31 3.98 7.10
C ASP A 453 4.64 3.80 7.85
N ALA A 454 5.12 4.87 8.49
CA ALA A 454 6.36 4.87 9.25
C ALA A 454 6.34 3.90 10.44
N VAL A 455 5.23 3.81 11.18
CA VAL A 455 5.10 2.89 12.32
C VAL A 455 5.08 1.43 11.86
N LEU A 456 4.43 1.11 10.74
CA LEU A 456 4.50 -0.22 10.13
C LEU A 456 5.92 -0.58 9.69
N HIS A 457 6.66 0.37 9.11
CA HIS A 457 8.08 0.19 8.77
C HIS A 457 8.95 -0.06 10.02
N VAL A 458 8.74 0.66 11.12
CA VAL A 458 9.44 0.44 12.39
C VAL A 458 9.09 -0.93 13.00
N ILE A 459 7.81 -1.31 13.05
CA ILE A 459 7.36 -2.62 13.56
C ILE A 459 7.93 -3.77 12.72
N SER A 460 8.01 -3.60 11.39
CA SER A 460 8.66 -4.55 10.50
C SER A 460 10.14 -4.75 10.88
N ALA A 461 10.88 -3.65 11.06
CA ALA A 461 12.30 -3.69 11.39
C ALA A 461 12.59 -4.28 12.78
N THR A 462 11.87 -3.87 13.83
CA THR A 462 12.06 -4.39 15.21
C THR A 462 11.71 -5.86 15.34
N SER A 463 10.69 -6.33 14.60
CA SER A 463 10.25 -7.73 14.61
C SER A 463 11.09 -8.64 13.71
N GLY A 464 11.98 -8.08 12.88
CA GLY A 464 12.86 -8.83 11.97
C GLY A 464 12.25 -9.18 10.60
N TYR A 465 11.16 -8.54 10.20
CA TYR A 465 10.55 -8.72 8.88
C TYR A 465 11.23 -7.82 7.83
N PRO A 466 11.66 -8.36 6.66
CA PRO A 466 12.36 -7.56 5.63
C PRO A 466 11.55 -6.39 5.04
N THR A 467 10.22 -6.49 5.03
CA THR A 467 9.30 -5.44 4.60
C THR A 467 7.98 -5.56 5.34
N VAL A 468 7.19 -4.48 5.36
CA VAL A 468 5.80 -4.46 5.87
C VAL A 468 4.95 -5.59 5.26
N GLY A 469 5.25 -6.01 4.02
CA GLY A 469 4.60 -7.16 3.41
C GLY A 469 4.93 -8.50 4.05
N HIS A 470 6.16 -8.71 4.52
CA HIS A 470 6.51 -9.92 5.26
C HIS A 470 5.92 -9.92 6.67
N LEU A 471 5.78 -8.74 7.30
CA LEU A 471 5.00 -8.55 8.53
C LEU A 471 3.55 -8.98 8.30
N VAL A 472 2.84 -8.39 7.32
CA VAL A 472 1.42 -8.70 7.06
C VAL A 472 1.19 -10.16 6.65
N VAL A 473 2.07 -10.78 5.84
CA VAL A 473 1.94 -12.21 5.46
C VAL A 473 2.06 -13.12 6.68
N ALA A 474 3.03 -12.89 7.56
CA ALA A 474 3.23 -13.69 8.78
C ALA A 474 2.13 -13.48 9.84
N ASN A 475 1.21 -12.56 9.59
CA ASN A 475 0.13 -12.13 10.47
C ASN A 475 -1.25 -12.17 9.77
N ALA A 476 -1.33 -12.81 8.61
CA ALA A 476 -2.47 -12.66 7.70
C ALA A 476 -3.79 -13.17 8.31
N ASP A 477 -3.76 -14.29 9.04
CA ASP A 477 -4.93 -14.98 9.56
C ASP A 477 -5.87 -14.06 10.35
N TYR A 478 -5.33 -13.27 11.29
CA TYR A 478 -6.14 -12.36 12.11
C TYR A 478 -6.44 -11.02 11.42
N VAL A 479 -5.60 -10.57 10.48
CA VAL A 479 -5.90 -9.39 9.65
C VAL A 479 -7.09 -9.71 8.73
N ILE A 480 -7.14 -10.92 8.17
CA ILE A 480 -8.25 -11.41 7.37
C ILE A 480 -9.50 -11.64 8.23
N ASP A 481 -9.40 -12.25 9.42
CA ASP A 481 -10.58 -12.40 10.29
C ASP A 481 -11.14 -11.04 10.75
N SER A 482 -10.28 -10.06 11.05
CA SER A 482 -10.67 -8.68 11.35
C SER A 482 -11.41 -8.02 10.17
N LEU A 483 -10.89 -8.18 8.95
CA LEU A 483 -11.58 -7.74 7.72
C LEU A 483 -12.93 -8.42 7.56
N CYS A 484 -13.01 -9.75 7.74
CA CYS A 484 -14.26 -10.51 7.67
C CYS A 484 -15.28 -10.06 8.72
N HIS A 485 -14.84 -9.72 9.94
CA HIS A 485 -15.70 -9.16 10.97
C HIS A 485 -16.24 -7.78 10.58
N GLN A 486 -15.40 -6.85 10.14
CA GLN A 486 -15.86 -5.52 9.73
C GLN A 486 -16.73 -5.55 8.45
N LEU A 487 -16.43 -6.44 7.49
CA LEU A 487 -17.26 -6.67 6.28
C LEU A 487 -18.68 -7.18 6.60
N ARG A 488 -18.93 -7.73 7.80
CA ARG A 488 -20.29 -8.11 8.25
C ARG A 488 -21.11 -6.93 8.79
N HIS A 489 -20.49 -5.77 8.97
CA HIS A 489 -21.07 -4.59 9.62
C HIS A 489 -20.79 -3.29 8.85
N LEU A 490 -21.07 -3.29 7.55
CA LEU A 490 -20.75 -2.19 6.62
C LEU A 490 -21.48 -0.87 6.89
N ASP A 491 -22.68 -0.91 7.49
CA ASP A 491 -23.39 0.29 7.95
C ASP A 491 -22.63 1.08 9.02
N LEU A 492 -21.74 0.41 9.75
CA LEU A 492 -20.83 1.01 10.73
C LEU A 492 -19.44 1.28 10.13
N ASN A 493 -18.98 0.41 9.21
CA ASN A 493 -17.62 0.41 8.68
C ASN A 493 -17.58 0.60 7.13
N PRO A 494 -18.07 1.73 6.58
CA PRO A 494 -18.08 1.97 5.12
C PRO A 494 -16.69 2.08 4.48
N GLN A 495 -15.64 2.26 5.28
CA GLN A 495 -14.26 2.40 4.83
C GLN A 495 -13.58 1.06 4.46
N VAL A 496 -14.07 -0.07 4.98
CA VAL A 496 -13.44 -1.41 4.88
C VAL A 496 -13.08 -1.84 3.45
N PRO A 497 -13.90 -1.61 2.41
CA PRO A 497 -13.54 -2.03 1.06
C PRO A 497 -12.35 -1.24 0.49
N ASN A 498 -12.13 -0.01 0.97
CA ASN A 498 -10.92 0.75 0.68
C ASN A 498 -9.73 0.24 1.50
N VAL A 499 -9.91 -0.17 2.77
CA VAL A 499 -8.85 -0.81 3.59
C VAL A 499 -8.35 -2.08 2.90
N LEU A 500 -9.28 -2.95 2.46
CA LEU A 500 -8.96 -4.16 1.71
C LEU A 500 -8.21 -3.85 0.40
N ALA A 501 -8.71 -2.90 -0.40
CA ALA A 501 -8.03 -2.50 -1.64
C ALA A 501 -6.63 -1.90 -1.40
N ALA A 502 -6.46 -1.09 -0.34
CA ALA A 502 -5.18 -0.50 0.02
C ALA A 502 -4.21 -1.55 0.55
N MET A 503 -4.63 -2.41 1.48
CA MET A 503 -3.82 -3.53 1.98
C MET A 503 -3.30 -4.40 0.83
N LEU A 504 -4.17 -4.80 -0.11
CA LEU A 504 -3.75 -5.67 -1.21
C LEU A 504 -2.77 -4.96 -2.19
N SER A 505 -2.89 -3.65 -2.40
CA SER A 505 -2.08 -2.89 -3.37
C SER A 505 -0.81 -2.24 -2.80
N TYR A 506 -0.86 -1.61 -1.63
CA TYR A 506 0.29 -1.02 -0.94
C TYR A 506 1.27 -2.09 -0.44
N VAL A 507 0.73 -3.15 0.17
CA VAL A 507 1.56 -4.21 0.77
C VAL A 507 2.15 -5.14 -0.30
N GLY A 508 1.49 -5.28 -1.46
CA GLY A 508 1.97 -6.04 -2.63
C GLY A 508 1.99 -7.57 -2.46
N VAL A 509 1.60 -8.09 -1.29
CA VAL A 509 1.64 -9.53 -0.94
C VAL A 509 0.33 -10.27 -1.13
N ALA A 510 -0.65 -9.66 -1.79
CA ALA A 510 -1.96 -10.25 -2.10
C ALA A 510 -1.86 -11.66 -2.73
N HIS A 511 -0.79 -11.92 -3.49
CA HIS A 511 -0.45 -13.21 -4.09
C HIS A 511 -0.15 -14.30 -3.03
N LYS A 512 0.67 -13.99 -2.01
CA LYS A 512 1.04 -14.93 -0.93
C LYS A 512 -0.12 -15.27 0.02
N ILE A 513 -1.02 -14.31 0.27
CA ILE A 513 -2.17 -14.51 1.17
C ILE A 513 -3.43 -14.99 0.43
N LEU A 514 -3.35 -15.23 -0.89
CA LEU A 514 -4.49 -15.51 -1.75
C LEU A 514 -5.43 -16.61 -1.20
N PRO A 515 -4.96 -17.75 -0.64
CA PRO A 515 -5.86 -18.78 -0.08
C PRO A 515 -6.77 -18.30 1.06
N LEU A 516 -6.38 -17.25 1.79
CA LEU A 516 -7.19 -16.68 2.87
C LEU A 516 -8.28 -15.72 2.36
N LEU A 517 -8.20 -15.29 1.09
CA LEU A 517 -9.11 -14.29 0.51
C LEU A 517 -10.45 -14.84 0.03
N GLU A 518 -10.73 -16.14 0.19
CA GLU A 518 -11.99 -16.76 -0.25
C GLU A 518 -13.21 -16.26 0.54
N GLU A 519 -13.17 -16.22 1.88
CA GLU A 519 -14.26 -15.66 2.71
C GLU A 519 -14.42 -14.13 2.52
N PRO A 520 -13.36 -13.30 2.52
CA PRO A 520 -13.45 -11.89 2.11
C PRO A 520 -14.10 -11.70 0.74
N MET A 521 -13.70 -12.48 -0.27
CA MET A 521 -14.27 -12.40 -1.62
C MET A 521 -15.75 -12.85 -1.63
N ARG A 522 -16.15 -13.83 -0.81
CA ARG A 522 -17.55 -14.23 -0.65
C ARG A 522 -18.40 -13.08 -0.09
N CYS A 523 -17.93 -12.40 0.96
CA CYS A 523 -18.59 -11.20 1.50
C CYS A 523 -18.68 -10.07 0.46
N VAL A 524 -17.58 -9.75 -0.24
CA VAL A 524 -17.54 -8.72 -1.29
C VAL A 524 -18.48 -9.07 -2.46
N SER A 525 -18.60 -10.36 -2.81
CA SER A 525 -19.50 -10.82 -3.87
C SER A 525 -20.97 -10.59 -3.51
N MET A 526 -21.37 -10.86 -2.26
CA MET A 526 -22.75 -10.63 -1.78
C MET A 526 -23.15 -9.16 -1.88
N GLU A 527 -22.24 -8.24 -1.56
CA GLU A 527 -22.51 -6.80 -1.66
C GLU A 527 -22.55 -6.27 -3.09
N LEU A 528 -21.80 -6.90 -4.00
CA LEU A 528 -21.85 -6.58 -5.44
C LEU A 528 -23.08 -7.20 -6.15
N GLU A 529 -23.94 -7.96 -5.46
CA GLU A 529 -25.23 -8.38 -5.98
C GLU A 529 -26.21 -7.22 -6.20
N ILE A 530 -27.44 -7.51 -6.61
CA ILE A 530 -28.48 -6.50 -6.87
C ILE A 530 -28.96 -5.85 -5.56
N LEU A 531 -28.95 -6.59 -4.43
CA LEU A 531 -29.44 -6.09 -3.15
C LEU A 531 -28.40 -5.22 -2.43
N GLY A 532 -27.15 -5.65 -2.26
CA GLY A 532 -26.11 -4.85 -1.60
C GLY A 532 -25.92 -3.49 -2.28
N ARG A 533 -25.76 -3.47 -3.61
CA ARG A 533 -25.70 -2.22 -4.42
C ARG A 533 -26.95 -1.33 -4.39
N HIS A 534 -28.08 -1.80 -3.83
CA HIS A 534 -29.25 -0.95 -3.55
C HIS A 534 -29.19 -0.35 -2.14
N HIS A 535 -28.61 -1.05 -1.16
CA HIS A 535 -28.41 -0.54 0.20
C HIS A 535 -27.22 0.43 0.25
N HIS A 536 -26.10 0.08 -0.41
CA HIS A 536 -24.85 0.85 -0.42
C HIS A 536 -24.38 1.20 -1.86
N PRO A 537 -25.08 2.10 -2.59
CA PRO A 537 -24.81 2.45 -3.99
C PRO A 537 -23.53 3.26 -4.23
N GLU A 538 -22.89 3.75 -3.16
CA GLU A 538 -21.58 4.42 -3.11
C GLU A 538 -20.44 3.42 -2.88
N LEU A 539 -20.63 2.40 -2.03
CA LEU A 539 -19.61 1.38 -1.75
C LEU A 539 -19.29 0.46 -2.94
N THR A 540 -20.14 0.43 -3.97
CA THR A 540 -19.92 -0.38 -5.19
C THR A 540 -18.55 -0.12 -5.85
N MET A 541 -18.04 1.12 -5.82
CA MET A 541 -16.73 1.46 -6.43
C MET A 541 -15.55 1.07 -5.53
N PRO A 542 -15.54 1.37 -4.21
CA PRO A 542 -14.63 0.75 -3.25
C PRO A 542 -14.54 -0.78 -3.37
N PHE A 543 -15.66 -1.49 -3.40
CA PHE A 543 -15.67 -2.95 -3.58
C PHE A 543 -15.04 -3.40 -4.90
N LEU A 544 -15.33 -2.72 -6.01
CA LEU A 544 -14.71 -3.01 -7.31
C LEU A 544 -13.19 -2.84 -7.30
N LYS A 545 -12.64 -1.87 -6.54
CA LYS A 545 -11.19 -1.75 -6.37
C LYS A 545 -10.60 -2.95 -5.63
N ALA A 546 -11.26 -3.42 -4.56
CA ALA A 546 -10.81 -4.61 -3.83
C ALA A 546 -10.80 -5.85 -4.75
N VAL A 547 -11.87 -6.10 -5.50
CA VAL A 547 -11.92 -7.21 -6.47
C VAL A 547 -10.85 -7.05 -7.57
N ALA A 548 -10.53 -5.81 -7.98
CA ALA A 548 -9.46 -5.57 -8.95
C ALA A 548 -8.06 -5.95 -8.42
N GLU A 549 -7.76 -5.73 -7.15
CA GLU A 549 -6.48 -6.18 -6.57
C GLU A 549 -6.46 -7.70 -6.34
N ILE A 550 -7.57 -8.31 -5.91
CA ILE A 550 -7.69 -9.78 -5.79
C ILE A 550 -7.50 -10.45 -7.16
N ALA A 551 -8.13 -9.93 -8.22
CA ALA A 551 -7.99 -10.47 -9.58
C ALA A 551 -6.57 -10.31 -10.15
N LYS A 552 -5.85 -9.23 -9.82
CA LYS A 552 -4.42 -9.10 -10.17
C LYS A 552 -3.56 -10.13 -9.45
N ALA A 553 -3.81 -10.36 -8.16
CA ALA A 553 -3.09 -11.37 -7.37
C ALA A 553 -3.32 -12.79 -7.89
N ALA A 554 -4.58 -13.15 -8.17
CA ALA A 554 -4.94 -14.43 -8.77
C ALA A 554 -4.33 -14.62 -10.17
N LYS A 555 -4.13 -13.54 -10.94
CA LYS A 555 -3.36 -13.58 -12.20
C LYS A 555 -1.86 -13.80 -11.96
N GLN A 556 -1.25 -13.07 -11.02
CA GLN A 556 0.19 -13.18 -10.73
C GLN A 556 0.60 -14.59 -10.31
N GLU A 557 -0.18 -15.26 -9.45
CA GLU A 557 0.08 -16.66 -9.10
C GLU A 557 -0.18 -17.61 -10.28
N ALA A 558 -1.28 -17.40 -11.02
CA ALA A 558 -1.62 -18.25 -12.15
C ALA A 558 -0.59 -18.19 -13.30
N ASP A 559 0.02 -17.02 -13.56
CA ASP A 559 1.10 -16.89 -14.55
C ASP A 559 2.31 -17.80 -14.21
N GLY A 560 2.51 -18.16 -12.93
CA GLY A 560 3.55 -19.09 -12.48
C GLY A 560 3.16 -20.58 -12.47
N LEU A 561 1.86 -20.92 -12.39
CA LEU A 561 1.39 -22.30 -12.23
C LEU A 561 1.83 -23.27 -13.35
N PRO A 562 1.76 -22.95 -14.66
CA PRO A 562 2.14 -23.89 -15.71
C PRO A 562 3.61 -24.28 -15.65
N ALA A 563 4.53 -23.34 -15.41
CA ALA A 563 5.96 -23.65 -15.33
C ALA A 563 6.29 -24.54 -14.12
N GLN A 564 5.55 -24.38 -13.02
CA GLN A 564 5.67 -25.25 -11.86
C GLN A 564 5.12 -26.66 -12.14
N SER A 565 3.96 -26.79 -12.80
CA SER A 565 3.39 -28.11 -13.11
C SER A 565 4.12 -28.83 -14.25
N GLU A 566 4.61 -28.12 -15.26
CA GLU A 566 5.47 -28.65 -16.34
C GLU A 566 6.81 -29.15 -15.78
N SER A 567 7.53 -28.33 -15.00
CA SER A 567 8.80 -28.78 -14.40
C SER A 567 8.62 -29.96 -13.44
N TYR A 568 7.47 -30.05 -12.76
CA TYR A 568 7.13 -31.20 -11.94
C TYR A 568 6.79 -32.44 -12.78
N ALA A 569 6.02 -32.29 -13.86
CA ALA A 569 5.72 -33.36 -14.81
C ALA A 569 7.00 -33.94 -15.43
N VAL A 570 7.97 -33.09 -15.81
CA VAL A 570 9.28 -33.53 -16.32
C VAL A 570 10.04 -34.33 -15.26
N VAL A 571 10.12 -33.86 -14.00
CA VAL A 571 10.82 -34.59 -12.91
C VAL A 571 10.16 -35.94 -12.64
N VAL A 572 8.83 -36.02 -12.65
CA VAL A 572 8.11 -37.30 -12.50
C VAL A 572 8.35 -38.20 -13.71
N ASN A 573 8.20 -37.71 -14.94
CA ASN A 573 8.45 -38.47 -16.17
C ASN A 573 9.89 -38.99 -16.27
N CYS A 574 10.89 -38.25 -15.76
CA CYS A 574 12.26 -38.74 -15.59
C CYS A 574 12.32 -39.92 -14.62
N LYS A 575 11.76 -39.80 -13.40
CA LYS A 575 11.70 -40.92 -12.44
C LYS A 575 10.95 -42.14 -12.99
N VAL A 576 9.85 -41.95 -13.72
CA VAL A 576 9.14 -43.03 -14.42
C VAL A 576 10.05 -43.71 -15.44
N SER A 577 10.79 -42.92 -16.23
CA SER A 577 11.72 -43.44 -17.24
C SER A 577 12.89 -44.20 -16.61
N ASP A 578 13.51 -43.66 -15.55
CA ASP A 578 14.58 -44.32 -14.81
C ASP A 578 14.11 -45.68 -14.26
N LEU A 579 12.95 -45.70 -13.60
CA LEU A 579 12.32 -46.91 -13.06
C LEU A 579 11.99 -47.93 -14.16
N MET A 580 11.48 -47.50 -15.32
CA MET A 580 11.31 -48.37 -16.48
C MET A 580 12.64 -48.99 -16.93
N THR A 581 13.74 -48.21 -17.01
CA THR A 581 15.05 -48.80 -17.37
C THR A 581 15.64 -49.72 -16.29
N VAL A 582 15.21 -49.61 -15.03
CA VAL A 582 15.57 -50.58 -13.97
C VAL A 582 14.81 -51.87 -14.21
N LEU A 583 13.48 -51.81 -14.32
CA LEU A 583 12.63 -52.98 -14.62
C LEU A 583 13.03 -53.68 -15.93
N GLU A 584 13.41 -52.94 -16.97
CA GLU A 584 13.92 -53.52 -18.24
C GLU A 584 15.27 -54.23 -18.05
N ARG A 585 16.19 -53.71 -17.23
CA ARG A 585 17.46 -54.38 -16.92
C ARG A 585 17.24 -55.63 -16.09
N ASP A 586 16.39 -55.55 -15.08
CA ASP A 586 16.14 -56.68 -14.17
C ASP A 586 15.43 -57.83 -14.92
N ASN A 587 14.46 -57.53 -15.80
CA ASN A 587 13.85 -58.51 -16.71
C ASN A 587 14.84 -59.15 -17.72
N ILE A 588 15.98 -58.51 -18.01
CA ILE A 588 17.05 -59.07 -18.86
C ILE A 588 17.99 -59.97 -18.03
N ILE A 589 18.08 -59.75 -16.72
CA ILE A 589 18.93 -60.51 -15.80
C ILE A 589 18.19 -61.70 -15.19
N SER A 590 16.88 -61.61 -14.95
CA SER A 590 16.03 -62.62 -14.30
C SER A 590 15.63 -63.80 -15.22
N GLY A 591 16.57 -64.28 -16.04
CA GLY A 591 16.43 -65.57 -16.71
C GLY A 591 16.54 -66.70 -15.68
N GLU A 592 15.38 -67.28 -15.32
CA GLU A 592 15.20 -68.42 -14.39
C GLU A 592 15.32 -68.11 -12.88
N SER A 593 14.22 -67.68 -12.23
CA SER A 593 13.66 -68.35 -11.02
C SER A 593 12.42 -67.65 -10.43
N GLU A 594 11.51 -68.42 -9.83
CA GLU A 594 10.25 -67.94 -9.24
C GLU A 594 10.45 -67.34 -7.83
N THR A 595 10.62 -66.01 -7.71
CA THR A 595 10.59 -65.29 -6.41
C THR A 595 10.04 -63.85 -6.52
N ASP A 596 8.76 -63.72 -6.88
CA ASP A 596 8.05 -62.43 -7.07
C ASP A 596 7.99 -61.49 -5.83
N ALA A 597 8.55 -61.91 -4.69
CA ALA A 597 8.44 -61.22 -3.40
C ALA A 597 9.62 -60.32 -3.01
N GLU A 598 10.83 -60.53 -3.56
CA GLU A 598 12.03 -59.75 -3.18
C GLU A 598 12.43 -58.69 -4.22
N LEU A 599 11.93 -58.78 -5.47
CA LEU A 599 12.33 -57.90 -6.57
C LEU A 599 11.91 -56.42 -6.41
N CYS A 600 10.88 -56.14 -5.59
CA CYS A 600 10.38 -54.77 -5.38
C CYS A 600 11.14 -53.99 -4.28
N GLY A 601 12.13 -54.60 -3.61
CA GLY A 601 12.85 -54.00 -2.47
C GLY A 601 13.68 -52.75 -2.78
N SER A 602 13.81 -52.37 -4.05
CA SER A 602 14.53 -51.17 -4.52
C SER A 602 13.62 -49.95 -4.76
N VAL A 603 12.30 -50.14 -4.90
CA VAL A 603 11.35 -49.06 -5.22
C VAL A 603 10.66 -48.59 -3.94
N SER A 604 11.13 -47.48 -3.37
CA SER A 604 10.49 -46.90 -2.18
C SER A 604 9.08 -46.41 -2.49
N MET A 605 8.09 -47.07 -1.90
CA MET A 605 6.69 -46.64 -1.93
C MET A 605 6.51 -45.25 -1.27
N GLU A 606 7.30 -44.95 -0.24
CA GLU A 606 7.31 -43.66 0.46
C GLU A 606 7.69 -42.50 -0.47
N GLU A 607 8.60 -42.72 -1.43
CA GLU A 607 8.93 -41.71 -2.43
C GLU A 607 7.76 -41.40 -3.37
N TRP A 608 7.01 -42.41 -3.79
CA TRP A 608 5.85 -42.23 -4.66
C TRP A 608 4.65 -41.64 -3.92
N GLU A 609 4.47 -41.96 -2.63
CA GLU A 609 3.50 -41.27 -1.77
C GLU A 609 3.88 -39.79 -1.56
N SER A 610 5.16 -39.47 -1.39
CA SER A 610 5.66 -38.08 -1.34
C SER A 610 5.39 -37.33 -2.66
N ILE A 611 5.63 -37.99 -3.80
CA ILE A 611 5.33 -37.44 -5.14
C ILE A 611 3.82 -37.18 -5.31
N LEU A 612 2.96 -38.11 -4.85
CA LEU A 612 1.52 -37.96 -4.91
C LEU A 612 1.00 -36.87 -3.97
N PHE A 613 1.55 -36.76 -2.75
CA PHE A 613 1.21 -35.71 -1.79
C PHE A 613 1.46 -34.33 -2.40
N LYS A 614 2.67 -34.10 -2.95
CA LYS A 614 3.03 -32.85 -3.61
C LYS A 614 2.19 -32.56 -4.87
N LEU A 615 1.81 -33.58 -5.65
CA LEU A 615 0.85 -33.39 -6.74
C LEU A 615 -0.52 -32.94 -6.24
N ASN A 616 -0.97 -33.46 -5.10
CA ASN A 616 -2.25 -33.11 -4.50
C ASN A 616 -2.26 -31.72 -3.86
N ASP A 617 -1.13 -31.25 -3.30
CA ASP A 617 -0.98 -29.86 -2.86
C ASP A 617 -1.00 -28.89 -4.05
N ASN A 618 -0.29 -29.18 -5.15
CA ASN A 618 -0.35 -28.38 -6.38
C ASN A 618 -1.79 -28.28 -6.91
N LYS A 619 -2.52 -29.41 -7.01
CA LYS A 619 -3.95 -29.45 -7.40
C LYS A 619 -4.82 -28.59 -6.48
N ARG A 620 -4.60 -28.66 -5.16
CA ARG A 620 -5.35 -27.86 -4.16
C ARG A 620 -5.11 -26.38 -4.38
N TYR A 621 -3.84 -25.96 -4.50
CA TYR A 621 -3.49 -24.56 -4.70
C TYR A 621 -4.04 -24.01 -6.02
N ARG A 622 -3.91 -24.75 -7.14
CA ARG A 622 -4.55 -24.39 -8.42
C ARG A 622 -6.08 -24.24 -8.28
N ARG A 623 -6.76 -25.17 -7.60
CA ARG A 623 -8.21 -25.10 -7.37
C ARG A 623 -8.63 -23.88 -6.55
N ILE A 624 -7.83 -23.47 -5.57
CA ILE A 624 -8.04 -22.24 -4.77
C ILE A 624 -7.92 -20.99 -5.66
N VAL A 625 -6.84 -20.87 -6.44
CA VAL A 625 -6.66 -19.76 -7.40
C VAL A 625 -7.84 -19.67 -8.38
N ALA A 626 -8.31 -20.82 -8.86
CA ALA A 626 -9.47 -20.91 -9.76
C ALA A 626 -10.79 -20.51 -9.08
N SER A 627 -11.02 -20.92 -7.83
CA SER A 627 -12.21 -20.58 -7.03
C SER A 627 -12.34 -19.08 -6.79
N ILE A 628 -11.24 -18.44 -6.38
CA ILE A 628 -11.20 -17.00 -6.11
C ILE A 628 -11.39 -16.21 -7.40
N ALA A 629 -10.78 -16.65 -8.52
CA ALA A 629 -10.99 -16.03 -9.83
C ALA A 629 -12.44 -16.16 -10.32
N ALA A 630 -13.07 -17.34 -10.16
CA ALA A 630 -14.48 -17.55 -10.49
C ALA A 630 -15.44 -16.75 -9.60
N SER A 631 -15.08 -16.55 -8.32
CA SER A 631 -15.81 -15.69 -7.39
C SER A 631 -15.71 -14.21 -7.80
N CYS A 632 -14.50 -13.71 -8.10
CA CYS A 632 -14.29 -12.37 -8.68
C CYS A 632 -15.15 -12.16 -9.92
N LEU A 633 -15.16 -13.14 -10.83
CA LEU A 633 -15.92 -13.09 -12.07
C LEU A 633 -17.43 -13.00 -11.83
N THR A 634 -17.96 -13.83 -10.93
CA THR A 634 -19.39 -13.89 -10.62
C THR A 634 -19.88 -12.56 -10.05
N ALA A 635 -19.09 -11.91 -9.20
CA ALA A 635 -19.39 -10.58 -8.66
C ALA A 635 -19.44 -9.47 -9.74
N VAL A 636 -18.58 -9.51 -10.77
CA VAL A 636 -18.46 -8.41 -11.75
C VAL A 636 -19.27 -8.57 -13.03
N ILE A 637 -19.67 -9.79 -13.41
CA ILE A 637 -20.48 -10.04 -14.63
C ILE A 637 -21.69 -9.08 -14.76
N PRO A 638 -22.53 -8.86 -13.72
CA PRO A 638 -23.68 -7.96 -13.82
C PRO A 638 -23.31 -6.48 -14.02
N LEU A 639 -22.08 -6.08 -13.66
CA LEU A 639 -21.60 -4.70 -13.63
C LEU A 639 -21.12 -4.22 -15.01
N VAL A 640 -20.83 -5.14 -15.92
CA VAL A 640 -20.52 -4.87 -17.33
C VAL A 640 -21.70 -4.21 -18.06
N ALA A 641 -22.93 -4.45 -17.62
CA ALA A 641 -24.14 -3.82 -18.15
C ALA A 641 -24.51 -2.49 -17.46
N SER A 642 -23.62 -1.93 -16.63
CA SER A 642 -23.86 -0.71 -15.85
C SER A 642 -24.04 0.55 -16.73
N THR A 643 -24.84 1.49 -16.24
CA THR A 643 -24.98 2.85 -16.79
C THR A 643 -23.91 3.82 -16.26
N LYS A 644 -23.21 3.48 -15.17
CA LYS A 644 -22.09 4.26 -14.63
C LYS A 644 -20.79 3.85 -15.35
N GLU A 645 -20.23 4.72 -16.18
CA GLU A 645 -19.01 4.46 -16.99
C GLU A 645 -17.84 3.83 -16.20
N PRO A 646 -17.36 4.39 -15.06
CA PRO A 646 -16.18 3.83 -14.37
C PRO A 646 -16.42 2.44 -13.76
N ILE A 647 -17.67 2.12 -13.41
CA ILE A 647 -18.04 0.76 -12.95
C ILE A 647 -17.88 -0.25 -14.10
N CYS A 648 -18.31 0.11 -15.29
CA CYS A 648 -18.23 -0.75 -16.47
C CYS A 648 -16.76 -0.98 -16.88
N LEU A 649 -15.92 0.05 -16.84
CA LEU A 649 -14.48 -0.06 -17.15
C LEU A 649 -13.75 -1.00 -16.20
N VAL A 650 -13.86 -0.79 -14.88
CA VAL A 650 -13.18 -1.66 -13.89
C VAL A 650 -13.71 -3.10 -13.94
N ALA A 651 -15.00 -3.31 -14.20
CA ALA A 651 -15.56 -4.65 -14.40
C ALA A 651 -14.99 -5.36 -15.65
N LEU A 652 -14.74 -4.64 -16.75
CA LEU A 652 -14.10 -5.20 -17.96
C LEU A 652 -12.62 -5.55 -17.70
N ASP A 653 -11.89 -4.72 -16.96
CA ASP A 653 -10.50 -4.99 -16.56
C ASP A 653 -10.37 -6.24 -15.68
N ILE A 654 -11.27 -6.42 -14.72
CA ILE A 654 -11.33 -7.61 -13.86
C ILE A 654 -11.61 -8.87 -14.69
N ILE A 655 -12.56 -8.81 -15.63
CA ILE A 655 -12.89 -9.98 -16.47
C ILE A 655 -11.71 -10.37 -17.37
N GLU A 656 -10.96 -9.42 -17.91
CA GLU A 656 -9.78 -9.74 -18.71
C GLU A 656 -8.71 -10.44 -17.87
N HIS A 657 -8.42 -9.94 -16.66
CA HIS A 657 -7.50 -10.61 -15.73
C HIS A 657 -7.97 -12.03 -15.38
N VAL A 658 -9.25 -12.22 -15.04
CA VAL A 658 -9.77 -13.55 -14.71
C VAL A 658 -9.72 -14.51 -15.90
N ILE A 659 -10.00 -14.06 -17.14
CA ILE A 659 -9.89 -14.94 -18.31
C ILE A 659 -8.43 -15.36 -18.56
N MET A 660 -7.45 -14.50 -18.31
CA MET A 660 -6.04 -14.90 -18.31
C MET A 660 -5.73 -15.93 -17.21
N THR A 661 -6.20 -15.70 -15.97
CA THR A 661 -6.07 -16.63 -14.84
C THR A 661 -6.65 -18.02 -15.18
N LEU A 662 -7.89 -18.09 -15.69
CA LEU A 662 -8.55 -19.36 -15.98
C LEU A 662 -7.88 -20.13 -17.12
N ALA A 663 -7.34 -19.43 -18.13
CA ALA A 663 -6.54 -20.06 -19.18
C ALA A 663 -5.24 -20.67 -18.62
N LYS A 664 -4.54 -19.94 -17.75
CA LYS A 664 -3.32 -20.44 -17.07
C LYS A 664 -3.59 -21.60 -16.12
N VAL A 665 -4.74 -21.60 -15.44
CA VAL A 665 -5.23 -22.71 -14.63
C VAL A 665 -5.52 -23.96 -15.50
N GLU A 666 -6.18 -23.80 -16.65
CA GLU A 666 -6.51 -24.93 -17.53
C GLU A 666 -5.27 -25.48 -18.29
N GLU A 667 -4.26 -24.64 -18.52
CA GLU A 667 -2.91 -25.02 -18.98
C GLU A 667 -2.15 -25.82 -17.90
N ALA A 668 -2.09 -25.33 -16.66
CA ALA A 668 -1.43 -26.03 -15.55
C ALA A 668 -2.08 -27.40 -15.24
N TYR A 669 -3.41 -27.49 -15.35
CA TYR A 669 -4.18 -28.72 -15.22
C TYR A 669 -3.81 -29.80 -16.25
N ALA A 670 -3.42 -29.42 -17.47
CA ALA A 670 -3.00 -30.39 -18.49
C ALA A 670 -1.74 -31.15 -18.05
N HIS A 671 -0.72 -30.45 -17.53
CA HIS A 671 0.50 -31.06 -17.00
C HIS A 671 0.25 -31.84 -15.70
N GLU A 672 -0.66 -31.38 -14.82
CA GLU A 672 -1.10 -32.16 -13.65
C GLU A 672 -1.76 -33.49 -14.05
N LYS A 673 -2.55 -33.48 -15.13
CA LYS A 673 -3.21 -34.68 -15.67
C LYS A 673 -2.20 -35.64 -16.29
N GLU A 674 -1.25 -35.14 -17.07
CA GLU A 674 -0.12 -35.94 -17.58
C GLU A 674 0.67 -36.58 -16.42
N THR A 675 0.98 -35.79 -15.39
CA THR A 675 1.65 -36.28 -14.17
C THR A 675 0.82 -37.35 -13.46
N LYS A 676 -0.51 -37.18 -13.36
CA LYS A 676 -1.40 -38.21 -12.79
C LYS A 676 -1.31 -39.50 -13.61
N GLU A 677 -1.42 -39.42 -14.93
CA GLU A 677 -1.32 -40.59 -15.82
C GLU A 677 0.05 -41.26 -15.75
N ALA A 678 1.12 -40.51 -15.50
CA ALA A 678 2.47 -41.04 -15.28
C ALA A 678 2.58 -41.83 -13.96
N ILE A 679 2.02 -41.31 -12.86
CA ILE A 679 2.00 -41.99 -11.55
C ILE A 679 1.10 -43.24 -11.60
N VAL A 680 -0.09 -43.17 -12.24
CA VAL A 680 -1.00 -44.31 -12.42
C VAL A 680 -0.29 -45.49 -13.12
N LYS A 681 0.53 -45.22 -14.13
CA LYS A 681 1.34 -46.25 -14.81
C LYS A 681 2.28 -46.95 -13.82
N VAL A 682 3.06 -46.21 -13.03
CA VAL A 682 3.95 -46.81 -12.02
C VAL A 682 3.18 -47.54 -10.92
N ALA A 683 2.08 -47.00 -10.42
CA ALA A 683 1.24 -47.68 -9.43
C ALA A 683 0.72 -49.04 -9.95
N SER A 684 0.36 -49.12 -11.24
CA SER A 684 -0.04 -50.38 -11.88
C SER A 684 1.12 -51.36 -12.10
N LEU A 685 2.33 -50.87 -12.41
CA LEU A 685 3.52 -51.69 -12.65
C LEU A 685 4.12 -52.26 -11.35
N CYS A 686 4.14 -51.46 -10.29
CA CYS A 686 4.67 -51.85 -8.97
C CYS A 686 3.60 -52.44 -8.03
N SER A 687 2.36 -52.60 -8.50
CA SER A 687 1.21 -53.12 -7.72
C SER A 687 0.88 -52.32 -6.44
N PHE A 688 1.08 -50.99 -6.47
CA PHE A 688 0.82 -50.10 -5.34
C PHE A 688 -0.68 -49.76 -5.20
N TYR A 689 -1.51 -50.76 -4.87
CA TYR A 689 -2.97 -50.62 -4.77
C TYR A 689 -3.43 -49.44 -3.88
N HIS A 690 -2.81 -49.24 -2.71
CA HIS A 690 -3.07 -48.10 -1.81
C HIS A 690 -2.93 -46.73 -2.51
N LEU A 691 -1.95 -46.61 -3.41
CA LEU A 691 -1.64 -45.38 -4.12
C LEU A 691 -2.65 -45.14 -5.25
N THR A 692 -3.17 -46.21 -5.87
CA THR A 692 -4.30 -46.18 -6.80
C THR A 692 -5.59 -45.74 -6.10
N ASP A 693 -5.92 -46.29 -4.93
CA ASP A 693 -7.13 -45.94 -4.17
C ASP A 693 -7.19 -44.42 -3.85
N ILE A 694 -6.04 -43.83 -3.46
CA ILE A 694 -5.91 -42.38 -3.20
C ILE A 694 -6.05 -41.56 -4.50
N LEU A 695 -5.59 -42.10 -5.64
CA LEU A 695 -5.72 -41.46 -6.95
C LEU A 695 -7.15 -41.47 -7.49
N GLU A 696 -7.99 -42.44 -7.11
CA GLU A 696 -9.42 -42.48 -7.46
C GLU A 696 -10.23 -41.57 -6.54
N ALA A 697 -10.01 -41.65 -5.22
CA ALA A 697 -10.72 -40.85 -4.21
C ALA A 697 -10.50 -39.32 -4.35
N THR A 698 -9.54 -38.87 -5.17
CA THR A 698 -9.24 -37.45 -5.39
C THR A 698 -9.88 -36.83 -6.66
N ASP A 699 -10.59 -37.62 -7.47
CA ASP A 699 -11.17 -37.16 -8.76
C ASP A 699 -12.62 -36.65 -8.70
N GLU A 700 -13.40 -36.90 -7.62
CA GLU A 700 -14.83 -36.54 -7.59
C GLU A 700 -15.12 -35.02 -7.66
N GLY A 701 -14.11 -34.18 -7.47
CA GLY A 701 -14.21 -32.73 -7.64
C GLY A 701 -14.23 -32.33 -9.12
N ALA A 702 -15.42 -32.23 -9.71
CA ALA A 702 -15.62 -31.66 -11.04
C ALA A 702 -15.00 -30.24 -11.11
N ASP A 703 -14.04 -30.01 -12.01
CA ASP A 703 -13.43 -28.68 -12.22
C ASP A 703 -14.46 -27.73 -12.88
N GLU A 704 -15.31 -27.08 -12.07
CA GLU A 704 -16.34 -26.12 -12.53
C GLU A 704 -15.73 -24.84 -13.15
N ASN A 705 -14.51 -24.50 -12.75
CA ASN A 705 -13.83 -23.24 -13.03
C ASN A 705 -13.01 -23.29 -14.34
N ARG A 706 -13.65 -23.73 -15.43
CA ARG A 706 -13.04 -23.84 -16.76
C ARG A 706 -13.26 -22.61 -17.64
N LEU A 707 -12.33 -22.38 -18.56
CA LEU A 707 -12.25 -21.20 -19.43
C LEU A 707 -13.51 -21.02 -20.31
N LEU A 708 -13.88 -22.04 -21.07
CA LEU A 708 -14.99 -21.95 -22.03
C LEU A 708 -16.39 -21.84 -21.36
N PRO A 709 -16.70 -22.58 -20.27
CA PRO A 709 -17.91 -22.33 -19.48
C PRO A 709 -17.98 -20.92 -18.87
N ALA A 710 -16.87 -20.38 -18.36
CA ALA A 710 -16.80 -19.00 -17.88
C ALA A 710 -17.08 -17.99 -19.01
N MET A 711 -16.43 -18.14 -20.16
CA MET A 711 -16.65 -17.29 -21.34
C MET A 711 -18.10 -17.36 -21.84
N ASN A 712 -18.77 -18.51 -21.72
CA ASN A 712 -20.21 -18.65 -22.02
C ASN A 712 -21.09 -17.83 -21.07
N LYS A 713 -20.79 -17.80 -19.76
CA LYS A 713 -21.50 -16.98 -18.76
C LYS A 713 -21.33 -15.48 -19.05
N ILE A 714 -20.13 -15.06 -19.48
CA ILE A 714 -19.77 -13.66 -19.76
C ILE A 714 -20.45 -13.10 -21.02
N TRP A 715 -20.47 -13.87 -22.11
CA TRP A 715 -20.79 -13.37 -23.46
C TRP A 715 -22.08 -12.50 -23.57
N PRO A 716 -23.24 -12.86 -22.97
CA PRO A 716 -24.45 -12.05 -23.05
C PRO A 716 -24.31 -10.64 -22.47
N PHE A 717 -23.46 -10.47 -21.45
CA PHE A 717 -23.21 -9.19 -20.78
C PHE A 717 -22.28 -8.30 -21.60
N LEU A 718 -21.34 -8.88 -22.35
CA LEU A 718 -20.55 -8.15 -23.34
C LEU A 718 -21.44 -7.64 -24.48
N VAL A 719 -22.34 -8.48 -25.01
CA VAL A 719 -23.33 -8.05 -26.03
C VAL A 719 -24.25 -6.95 -25.47
N ALA A 720 -24.60 -7.00 -24.17
CA ALA A 720 -25.34 -5.91 -23.51
C ALA A 720 -24.51 -4.60 -23.40
N CYS A 721 -23.21 -4.68 -23.12
CA CYS A 721 -22.30 -3.54 -23.12
C CYS A 721 -22.14 -2.91 -24.52
N ILE A 722 -21.99 -3.71 -25.57
CA ILE A 722 -21.95 -3.26 -26.97
C ILE A 722 -23.28 -2.59 -27.40
N ARG A 723 -24.41 -2.99 -26.79
CA ARG A 723 -25.72 -2.37 -27.00
C ARG A 723 -25.99 -1.13 -26.13
N ASN A 724 -25.07 -0.74 -25.26
CA ASN A 724 -25.14 0.48 -24.45
C ASN A 724 -24.88 1.74 -25.33
N LYS A 725 -25.03 2.95 -24.78
CA LYS A 725 -24.71 4.22 -25.47
C LYS A 725 -23.32 4.78 -25.11
N LEU A 726 -22.57 4.16 -24.18
CA LEU A 726 -21.31 4.68 -23.63
C LEU A 726 -20.11 4.34 -24.53
N SER A 727 -19.48 5.34 -25.17
CA SER A 727 -18.37 5.11 -26.11
C SER A 727 -17.09 4.57 -25.45
N VAL A 728 -16.76 4.97 -24.21
CA VAL A 728 -15.50 4.52 -23.57
C VAL A 728 -15.57 3.02 -23.20
N PRO A 729 -16.62 2.51 -22.52
CA PRO A 729 -16.73 1.08 -22.24
C PRO A 729 -16.92 0.20 -23.47
N ILE A 730 -17.61 0.67 -24.52
CA ILE A 730 -17.72 -0.09 -25.77
C ILE A 730 -16.33 -0.34 -26.37
N ARG A 731 -15.45 0.68 -26.42
CA ARG A 731 -14.08 0.53 -26.93
C ARG A 731 -13.26 -0.45 -26.11
N ARG A 732 -13.34 -0.37 -24.78
CA ARG A 732 -12.67 -1.30 -23.86
C ARG A 732 -13.21 -2.74 -23.96
N CYS A 733 -14.52 -2.90 -24.13
CA CYS A 733 -15.18 -4.20 -24.34
C CYS A 733 -14.75 -4.85 -25.65
N VAL A 734 -14.68 -4.09 -26.74
CA VAL A 734 -14.20 -4.53 -28.07
C VAL A 734 -12.72 -4.95 -28.03
N GLU A 735 -11.87 -4.21 -27.32
CA GLU A 735 -10.47 -4.56 -27.08
C GLU A 735 -10.33 -5.87 -26.27
N MET A 736 -11.03 -5.98 -25.15
CA MET A 736 -11.04 -7.18 -24.30
C MET A 736 -11.56 -8.41 -25.03
N ILE A 737 -12.58 -8.27 -25.90
CA ILE A 737 -13.04 -9.34 -26.80
C ILE A 737 -11.91 -9.76 -27.75
N SER A 738 -11.14 -8.83 -28.31
CA SER A 738 -10.03 -9.17 -29.21
C SER A 738 -8.92 -9.99 -28.53
N ASN A 739 -8.71 -9.79 -27.22
CA ASN A 739 -7.73 -10.55 -26.44
C ASN A 739 -8.31 -11.89 -25.95
N THR A 740 -9.52 -11.90 -25.40
CA THR A 740 -10.16 -13.10 -24.85
C THR A 740 -10.54 -14.13 -25.92
N VAL A 741 -10.86 -13.72 -27.15
CA VAL A 741 -11.09 -14.67 -28.26
C VAL A 741 -9.80 -15.38 -28.69
N LYS A 742 -8.63 -14.72 -28.61
CA LYS A 742 -7.32 -15.36 -28.89
C LYS A 742 -6.95 -16.40 -27.84
N ILE A 743 -7.28 -16.13 -26.59
CA ILE A 743 -7.09 -17.04 -25.45
C ILE A 743 -8.02 -18.26 -25.56
N CYS A 744 -9.31 -18.03 -25.83
CA CYS A 744 -10.34 -19.09 -25.87
C CYS A 744 -10.44 -19.86 -27.21
N GLY A 745 -9.87 -19.34 -28.30
CA GLY A 745 -9.89 -19.94 -29.63
C GLY A 745 -11.15 -19.59 -30.46
N GLY A 746 -10.95 -19.30 -31.74
CA GLY A 746 -11.98 -18.73 -32.62
C GLY A 746 -13.22 -19.61 -32.84
N ASN A 747 -13.03 -20.94 -32.92
CA ASN A 747 -14.10 -21.93 -33.16
C ASN A 747 -15.27 -21.83 -32.16
N PHE A 748 -15.01 -21.38 -30.92
CA PHE A 748 -16.02 -21.21 -29.89
C PHE A 748 -16.94 -19.99 -30.13
N PHE A 749 -16.47 -19.03 -30.91
CA PHE A 749 -17.17 -17.77 -31.20
C PHE A 749 -17.80 -17.71 -32.59
N THR A 750 -17.48 -18.60 -33.53
CA THR A 750 -18.01 -18.58 -34.90
C THR A 750 -19.55 -18.49 -34.94
N ARG A 751 -20.25 -19.27 -34.10
CA ARG A 751 -21.72 -19.19 -33.95
C ARG A 751 -22.19 -17.93 -33.19
N ARG A 752 -21.36 -17.37 -32.31
CA ARG A 752 -21.66 -16.16 -31.52
C ARG A 752 -21.56 -14.90 -32.39
N PHE A 753 -20.52 -14.77 -33.20
CA PHE A 753 -20.40 -13.67 -34.18
C PHE A 753 -21.41 -13.79 -35.32
N HIS A 754 -21.90 -15.00 -35.66
CA HIS A 754 -23.06 -15.13 -36.55
C HIS A 754 -24.34 -14.54 -35.93
N ASN A 755 -24.67 -14.93 -34.69
CA ASN A 755 -25.91 -14.52 -34.03
C ASN A 755 -25.90 -13.06 -33.52
N ASP A 756 -24.88 -12.70 -32.74
CA ASP A 756 -24.78 -11.41 -32.03
C ASP A 756 -23.94 -10.37 -32.78
N GLY A 757 -23.11 -10.78 -33.74
CA GLY A 757 -22.28 -9.91 -34.57
C GLY A 757 -23.00 -8.69 -35.17
N PRO A 758 -24.26 -8.78 -35.63
CA PRO A 758 -25.03 -7.62 -36.09
C PRO A 758 -25.10 -6.44 -35.10
N ASN A 759 -24.94 -6.66 -33.79
CA ASN A 759 -24.84 -5.58 -32.80
C ASN A 759 -23.51 -4.81 -32.92
N PHE A 760 -22.40 -5.53 -33.14
CA PHE A 760 -21.07 -4.96 -33.35
C PHE A 760 -20.99 -4.25 -34.71
N TRP A 761 -21.40 -4.94 -35.78
CA TRP A 761 -21.26 -4.45 -37.16
C TRP A 761 -22.09 -3.17 -37.40
N LYS A 762 -23.23 -3.02 -36.71
CA LYS A 762 -24.06 -1.81 -36.74
C LYS A 762 -23.36 -0.55 -36.19
N LEU A 763 -22.32 -0.70 -35.36
CA LEU A 763 -21.56 0.45 -34.85
C LEU A 763 -20.62 1.03 -35.91
N LEU A 764 -20.06 0.20 -36.81
CA LEU A 764 -19.27 0.66 -37.96
C LEU A 764 -20.06 1.61 -38.89
N THR A 765 -21.39 1.46 -38.91
CA THR A 765 -22.29 2.17 -39.82
C THR A 765 -23.03 3.34 -39.15
N THR A 766 -22.55 3.83 -38.01
CA THR A 766 -23.11 5.00 -37.29
C THR A 766 -22.65 6.32 -37.94
N SER A 767 -22.97 7.47 -37.33
CA SER A 767 -22.49 8.79 -37.81
C SER A 767 -20.97 8.77 -38.01
N PRO A 768 -20.42 9.22 -39.17
CA PRO A 768 -21.08 10.04 -40.19
C PRO A 768 -22.07 9.32 -41.12
N PHE A 769 -21.93 8.01 -41.35
CA PHE A 769 -22.60 7.29 -42.45
C PHE A 769 -24.12 7.18 -42.32
N THR A 770 -24.66 7.09 -41.10
CA THR A 770 -26.11 7.13 -40.88
C THR A 770 -26.53 8.26 -39.93
N ARG A 771 -27.06 9.34 -40.51
CA ARG A 771 -27.88 10.31 -39.77
C ARG A 771 -29.24 9.70 -39.47
N LYS A 772 -29.56 9.47 -38.20
CA LYS A 772 -30.91 9.06 -37.80
C LYS A 772 -31.94 10.12 -38.19
N SER A 773 -32.97 9.71 -38.93
CA SER A 773 -34.20 10.50 -39.04
C SER A 773 -34.85 10.62 -37.66
N ILE A 774 -35.31 11.83 -37.30
CA ILE A 774 -35.94 12.12 -36.01
C ILE A 774 -37.42 11.67 -36.05
N ARG A 775 -37.64 10.36 -36.26
CA ARG A 775 -38.95 9.71 -36.16
C ARG A 775 -38.81 8.18 -36.08
N ASN A 776 -39.01 7.64 -34.88
CA ASN A 776 -40.08 6.67 -34.63
C ASN A 776 -40.29 6.49 -33.12
N LYS A 777 -41.54 6.61 -32.67
CA LYS A 777 -41.94 6.29 -31.29
C LYS A 777 -42.25 4.79 -31.24
N GLU A 778 -41.24 3.95 -31.06
CA GLU A 778 -41.48 2.56 -30.66
C GLU A 778 -42.03 2.52 -29.22
N ALA A 779 -42.95 1.60 -28.97
CA ALA A 779 -43.80 1.63 -27.78
C ALA A 779 -42.99 1.48 -26.49
N ALA A 780 -43.32 2.28 -25.47
CA ALA A 780 -42.79 2.10 -24.13
C ALA A 780 -43.39 0.81 -23.52
N PRO A 781 -42.57 -0.17 -23.09
CA PRO A 781 -43.08 -1.26 -22.27
C PRO A 781 -43.55 -0.71 -20.91
N LEU A 782 -44.55 -1.36 -20.31
CA LEU A 782 -45.13 -0.94 -19.03
C LEU A 782 -44.04 -0.87 -17.94
N LEU A 783 -43.81 0.33 -17.42
CA LEU A 783 -42.84 0.58 -16.35
C LEU A 783 -43.49 0.34 -14.99
N LEU A 784 -42.92 -0.58 -14.21
CA LEU A 784 -43.26 -0.78 -12.80
C LEU A 784 -42.58 0.31 -11.94
N PRO A 785 -43.18 0.71 -10.78
CA PRO A 785 -42.80 1.94 -10.07
C PRO A 785 -41.34 2.04 -9.60
N TYR A 786 -40.65 0.91 -9.43
CA TYR A 786 -39.31 0.85 -8.83
C TYR A 786 -38.15 1.06 -9.82
N ARG A 787 -38.41 1.30 -11.12
CA ARG A 787 -37.36 1.59 -12.12
C ARG A 787 -37.09 3.08 -12.28
N ASN A 788 -36.51 3.70 -11.25
CA ASN A 788 -35.91 5.04 -11.34
C ASN A 788 -34.63 5.02 -12.20
N THR A 789 -34.82 4.93 -13.52
CA THR A 789 -33.80 5.37 -14.48
C THR A 789 -34.12 6.81 -14.87
N SER A 790 -33.26 7.73 -14.46
CA SER A 790 -33.22 9.11 -14.95
C SER A 790 -32.77 9.12 -16.42
N ARG A 791 -33.67 8.67 -17.30
CA ARG A 791 -33.51 8.71 -18.75
C ARG A 791 -33.64 10.16 -19.22
N THR A 792 -32.57 10.92 -19.01
CA THR A 792 -32.39 12.27 -19.53
C THR A 792 -32.64 12.32 -21.04
N LEU A 793 -33.04 13.50 -21.53
CA LEU A 793 -33.26 13.70 -22.95
C LEU A 793 -31.95 13.51 -23.75
N GLU A 794 -32.10 13.26 -25.04
CA GLU A 794 -31.02 12.69 -25.84
C GLU A 794 -29.95 13.72 -26.24
N ASP A 795 -28.90 13.84 -25.43
CA ASP A 795 -27.64 14.42 -25.89
C ASP A 795 -27.05 13.56 -27.03
N PRO A 796 -26.70 14.16 -28.18
CA PRO A 796 -26.13 13.42 -29.30
C PRO A 796 -24.66 13.05 -29.01
N VAL A 797 -24.38 11.74 -28.97
CA VAL A 797 -23.02 11.19 -28.83
C VAL A 797 -22.11 11.78 -29.91
N SER A 798 -21.03 12.45 -29.48
CA SER A 798 -20.18 13.25 -30.38
C SER A 798 -19.64 12.43 -31.56
N GLU A 799 -19.54 13.05 -32.73
CA GLU A 799 -19.00 12.42 -33.93
C GLU A 799 -17.58 11.88 -33.71
N THR A 800 -16.75 12.64 -33.00
CA THR A 800 -15.41 12.22 -32.54
C THR A 800 -15.39 10.97 -31.65
N SER A 801 -16.44 10.74 -30.84
CA SER A 801 -16.57 9.49 -30.06
C SER A 801 -17.11 8.32 -30.88
N ASN A 802 -17.98 8.57 -31.86
CA ASN A 802 -18.45 7.53 -32.78
C ASN A 802 -17.28 7.02 -33.66
N LEU A 803 -16.48 7.93 -34.22
CA LEU A 803 -15.28 7.59 -34.98
C LEU A 803 -14.30 6.72 -34.17
N LYS A 804 -14.00 7.10 -32.91
CA LYS A 804 -13.14 6.28 -32.03
C LYS A 804 -13.74 4.91 -31.69
N THR A 805 -15.07 4.78 -31.64
CA THR A 805 -15.74 3.48 -31.46
C THR A 805 -15.65 2.63 -32.73
N GLN A 806 -15.84 3.21 -33.92
CA GLN A 806 -15.68 2.54 -35.20
C GLN A 806 -14.23 2.05 -35.41
N GLU A 807 -13.26 2.93 -35.14
CA GLU A 807 -11.82 2.65 -35.20
C GLU A 807 -11.41 1.48 -34.28
N ALA A 808 -11.96 1.39 -33.07
CA ALA A 808 -11.72 0.25 -32.16
C ALA A 808 -12.27 -1.07 -32.70
N ILE A 809 -13.44 -1.07 -33.37
CA ILE A 809 -14.03 -2.27 -33.95
C ILE A 809 -13.24 -2.73 -35.18
N LEU A 810 -12.72 -1.79 -35.99
CA LEU A 810 -11.78 -2.11 -37.06
C LEU A 810 -10.49 -2.74 -36.52
N ARG A 811 -9.92 -2.21 -35.43
CA ARG A 811 -8.78 -2.84 -34.73
C ARG A 811 -9.10 -4.23 -34.19
N MET A 812 -10.29 -4.46 -33.63
CA MET A 812 -10.72 -5.81 -33.22
C MET A 812 -10.78 -6.76 -34.43
N ILE A 813 -11.34 -6.34 -35.56
CA ILE A 813 -11.40 -7.16 -36.78
C ILE A 813 -9.98 -7.51 -37.26
N ALA A 814 -9.06 -6.55 -37.30
CA ALA A 814 -7.65 -6.78 -37.63
C ALA A 814 -7.00 -7.78 -36.64
N ASN A 815 -7.11 -7.51 -35.33
CA ASN A 815 -6.54 -8.34 -34.27
C ASN A 815 -7.05 -9.79 -34.33
N LEU A 816 -8.34 -9.98 -34.60
CA LEU A 816 -8.98 -11.31 -34.67
C LEU A 816 -8.57 -12.09 -35.93
N SER A 817 -8.40 -11.41 -37.05
CA SER A 817 -8.13 -12.06 -38.35
C SER A 817 -6.65 -12.39 -38.58
N GLN A 818 -5.73 -11.55 -38.10
CA GLN A 818 -4.27 -11.77 -38.21
C GLN A 818 -3.74 -12.93 -37.35
N ASP A 819 -4.44 -13.30 -36.27
CA ASP A 819 -4.01 -14.39 -35.38
C ASP A 819 -4.71 -15.71 -35.73
N LYS A 820 -3.90 -16.72 -36.04
CA LYS A 820 -4.30 -18.09 -36.39
C LYS A 820 -5.15 -18.79 -35.31
N ARG A 821 -5.09 -18.35 -34.05
CA ARG A 821 -5.95 -18.88 -32.97
C ARG A 821 -7.36 -18.27 -32.98
N SER A 822 -7.54 -17.06 -33.50
CA SER A 822 -8.82 -16.34 -33.46
C SER A 822 -9.52 -16.17 -34.81
N SER A 823 -8.82 -16.34 -35.94
CA SER A 823 -9.35 -16.05 -37.29
C SER A 823 -10.68 -16.77 -37.58
N SER A 824 -10.81 -18.04 -37.18
CA SER A 824 -12.02 -18.86 -37.36
C SER A 824 -13.26 -18.37 -36.59
N ALA A 825 -13.11 -17.36 -35.72
CA ALA A 825 -14.26 -16.65 -35.14
C ALA A 825 -15.07 -15.90 -36.20
N LEU A 826 -14.45 -15.52 -37.33
CA LEU A 826 -15.04 -14.66 -38.34
C LEU A 826 -15.58 -15.41 -39.57
N ASP A 827 -15.21 -16.68 -39.83
CA ASP A 827 -15.52 -17.44 -41.05
C ASP A 827 -16.97 -17.26 -41.55
N VAL A 828 -17.95 -17.51 -40.67
CA VAL A 828 -19.39 -17.46 -41.01
C VAL A 828 -19.92 -16.02 -41.18
N ALA A 829 -19.18 -15.02 -40.69
CA ALA A 829 -19.46 -13.60 -40.89
C ALA A 829 -18.60 -12.95 -41.99
N LEU A 830 -17.59 -13.65 -42.51
CA LEU A 830 -16.46 -13.09 -43.27
C LEU A 830 -16.90 -12.16 -44.40
N LYS A 831 -17.72 -12.66 -45.34
CA LYS A 831 -18.22 -11.88 -46.49
C LYS A 831 -18.91 -10.57 -46.08
N LYS A 832 -19.68 -10.60 -45.00
CA LYS A 832 -20.38 -9.43 -44.47
C LYS A 832 -19.43 -8.43 -43.80
N VAL A 833 -18.44 -8.94 -43.05
CA VAL A 833 -17.40 -8.10 -42.43
C VAL A 833 -16.54 -7.45 -43.52
N CYS A 834 -16.03 -8.20 -44.49
CA CYS A 834 -15.26 -7.66 -45.62
C CYS A 834 -16.03 -6.58 -46.39
N GLY A 835 -17.30 -6.83 -46.75
CA GLY A 835 -18.14 -5.84 -47.44
C GLY A 835 -18.32 -4.53 -46.65
N LEU A 836 -18.51 -4.61 -45.33
CA LEU A 836 -18.60 -3.43 -44.47
C LEU A 836 -17.25 -2.70 -44.32
N VAL A 837 -16.14 -3.42 -44.15
CA VAL A 837 -14.81 -2.81 -43.99
C VAL A 837 -14.34 -2.15 -45.29
N VAL A 838 -14.59 -2.76 -46.46
CA VAL A 838 -14.34 -2.13 -47.77
C VAL A 838 -15.18 -0.85 -47.93
N GLY A 839 -16.46 -0.89 -47.54
CA GLY A 839 -17.32 0.29 -47.53
C GLY A 839 -16.77 1.44 -46.69
N VAL A 840 -16.32 1.15 -45.47
CA VAL A 840 -15.68 2.17 -44.60
C VAL A 840 -14.33 2.64 -45.18
N ALA A 841 -13.49 1.75 -45.71
CA ALA A 841 -12.19 2.11 -46.30
C ALA A 841 -12.35 3.08 -47.47
N CYS A 842 -13.35 2.85 -48.32
CA CYS A 842 -13.66 3.67 -49.49
C CYS A 842 -14.36 5.00 -49.14
N SER A 843 -14.93 5.14 -47.94
CA SER A 843 -15.87 6.23 -47.55
C SER A 843 -15.27 7.64 -47.37
N GLY A 844 -14.02 7.87 -47.75
CA GLY A 844 -13.34 9.17 -47.61
C GLY A 844 -12.92 9.59 -46.20
N VAL A 845 -13.45 8.95 -45.14
CA VAL A 845 -13.17 9.32 -43.74
C VAL A 845 -11.73 8.98 -43.36
N THR A 846 -10.86 10.00 -43.35
CA THR A 846 -9.42 9.87 -43.07
C THR A 846 -9.14 9.23 -41.70
N GLY A 847 -9.90 9.61 -40.66
CA GLY A 847 -9.74 9.10 -39.29
C GLY A 847 -10.08 7.62 -39.08
N LEU A 848 -10.59 6.92 -40.10
CA LEU A 848 -10.80 5.46 -40.06
C LEU A 848 -9.87 4.72 -41.03
N ARG A 849 -9.30 5.41 -42.02
CA ARG A 849 -8.66 4.81 -43.20
C ARG A 849 -7.59 3.77 -42.84
N ASP A 850 -6.63 4.12 -41.98
CA ASP A 850 -5.54 3.19 -41.64
C ASP A 850 -5.98 2.03 -40.74
N ALA A 851 -7.01 2.22 -39.90
CA ALA A 851 -7.64 1.12 -39.17
C ALA A 851 -8.42 0.18 -40.10
N SER A 852 -9.09 0.72 -41.14
CA SER A 852 -9.72 -0.08 -42.18
C SER A 852 -8.71 -0.84 -43.04
N ILE A 853 -7.56 -0.25 -43.38
CA ILE A 853 -6.48 -0.94 -44.10
C ILE A 853 -5.93 -2.10 -43.25
N ALA A 854 -5.64 -1.89 -41.97
CA ALA A 854 -5.21 -2.96 -41.07
C ALA A 854 -6.25 -4.09 -40.95
N ALA A 855 -7.54 -3.75 -40.94
CA ALA A 855 -8.63 -4.74 -40.96
C ALA A 855 -8.70 -5.52 -42.29
N LEU A 856 -8.55 -4.86 -43.45
CA LEU A 856 -8.53 -5.54 -44.75
C LEU A 856 -7.30 -6.44 -44.93
N SER A 857 -6.13 -5.97 -44.47
CA SER A 857 -4.88 -6.74 -44.43
C SER A 857 -5.06 -8.04 -43.62
N GLY A 858 -5.63 -7.96 -42.42
CA GLY A 858 -5.95 -9.15 -41.62
C GLY A 858 -7.00 -10.06 -42.25
N LEU A 859 -8.05 -9.50 -42.86
CA LEU A 859 -9.08 -10.29 -43.56
C LEU A 859 -8.51 -11.01 -44.79
N ALA A 860 -7.52 -10.43 -45.48
CA ALA A 860 -6.82 -11.07 -46.59
C ALA A 860 -5.96 -12.28 -46.14
N THR A 861 -5.54 -12.37 -44.86
CA THR A 861 -4.91 -13.60 -44.34
C THR A 861 -5.89 -14.75 -44.07
N ILE A 862 -7.21 -14.52 -44.28
CA ILE A 862 -8.26 -15.56 -44.24
C ILE A 862 -8.71 -15.92 -45.66
N ASP A 863 -9.03 -14.92 -46.49
CA ASP A 863 -9.56 -15.07 -47.85
C ASP A 863 -9.09 -13.89 -48.71
N PRO A 864 -7.91 -13.99 -49.36
CA PRO A 864 -7.34 -12.89 -50.15
C PRO A 864 -8.17 -12.63 -51.42
N ASP A 865 -8.71 -13.67 -52.04
CA ASP A 865 -9.55 -13.59 -53.25
C ASP A 865 -10.83 -12.78 -52.99
N LEU A 866 -11.51 -13.01 -51.87
CA LEU A 866 -12.69 -12.24 -51.47
C LEU A 866 -12.37 -10.76 -51.26
N VAL A 867 -11.27 -10.43 -50.57
CA VAL A 867 -10.88 -9.03 -50.38
C VAL A 867 -10.46 -8.40 -51.72
N TRP A 868 -9.81 -9.18 -52.61
CA TRP A 868 -9.43 -8.74 -53.96
C TRP A 868 -10.65 -8.41 -54.80
N LEU A 869 -11.62 -9.33 -54.91
CA LEU A 869 -12.85 -9.14 -55.67
C LEU A 869 -13.63 -7.89 -55.22
N LEU A 870 -13.74 -7.68 -53.90
CA LEU A 870 -14.44 -6.53 -53.31
C LEU A 870 -13.73 -5.19 -53.57
N MET A 871 -12.40 -5.17 -53.57
CA MET A 871 -11.61 -3.96 -53.85
C MET A 871 -11.47 -3.70 -55.37
N ALA A 872 -11.36 -4.74 -56.18
CA ALA A 872 -11.27 -4.68 -57.64
C ALA A 872 -12.58 -4.18 -58.27
N ASP A 873 -13.72 -4.68 -57.80
CA ASP A 873 -15.06 -4.20 -58.16
C ASP A 873 -15.19 -2.67 -58.08
N VAL A 874 -14.70 -2.06 -57.00
CA VAL A 874 -14.73 -0.60 -56.79
C VAL A 874 -13.60 0.14 -57.52
N TYR A 875 -12.44 -0.49 -57.72
CA TYR A 875 -11.28 0.16 -58.35
C TYR A 875 -11.37 0.23 -59.88
N TYR A 876 -11.73 -0.87 -60.54
CA TYR A 876 -11.71 -0.95 -62.00
C TYR A 876 -12.97 -0.37 -62.65
N SER A 877 -14.15 -0.51 -62.03
CA SER A 877 -15.39 0.14 -62.48
C SER A 877 -15.26 1.66 -62.58
N PHE A 878 -14.43 2.27 -61.72
CA PHE A 878 -14.11 3.70 -61.77
C PHE A 878 -13.08 4.09 -62.85
N LYS A 879 -12.16 3.18 -63.20
CA LYS A 879 -10.99 3.47 -64.05
C LYS A 879 -11.16 3.13 -65.53
N GLY A 880 -12.19 2.37 -65.91
CA GLY A 880 -12.50 2.06 -67.30
C GLY A 880 -11.51 1.13 -67.99
N GLU A 881 -11.62 1.02 -69.31
CA GLU A 881 -10.93 0.01 -70.14
C GLU A 881 -9.39 0.20 -70.24
N ASP A 882 -8.86 1.34 -69.81
CA ASP A 882 -7.43 1.70 -69.92
C ASP A 882 -6.49 0.93 -68.97
N ILE A 883 -7.00 0.06 -68.09
CA ILE A 883 -6.17 -0.74 -67.17
C ILE A 883 -6.41 -2.23 -67.37
N ARG A 884 -5.40 -2.89 -67.93
CA ARG A 884 -5.36 -4.36 -68.01
C ARG A 884 -4.98 -4.95 -66.64
N PRO A 885 -5.61 -6.07 -66.21
CA PRO A 885 -5.13 -6.83 -65.06
C PRO A 885 -3.74 -7.43 -65.35
N PRO A 886 -3.01 -7.90 -64.31
CA PRO A 886 -1.74 -8.60 -64.51
C PRO A 886 -1.91 -9.84 -65.42
N PRO A 887 -0.88 -10.25 -66.18
CA PRO A 887 -0.99 -11.13 -67.36
C PRO A 887 -1.29 -12.61 -67.08
N LEU A 888 -1.86 -12.93 -65.92
CA LEU A 888 -2.30 -14.26 -65.47
C LEU A 888 -3.79 -14.31 -65.09
N PHE A 889 -4.50 -13.17 -65.13
CA PHE A 889 -5.93 -13.09 -64.81
C PHE A 889 -6.82 -13.24 -66.06
N PRO A 890 -8.06 -13.77 -65.93
CA PRO A 890 -9.08 -13.74 -66.99
C PRO A 890 -9.48 -12.32 -67.40
N GLU A 891 -10.29 -12.19 -68.45
CA GLU A 891 -10.82 -10.88 -68.82
C GLU A 891 -11.74 -10.34 -67.71
N LEU A 892 -11.62 -9.05 -67.39
CA LEU A 892 -12.23 -8.49 -66.18
C LEU A 892 -13.77 -8.61 -66.17
N ALA A 893 -14.38 -8.61 -67.37
CA ALA A 893 -15.81 -8.78 -67.58
C ALA A 893 -16.32 -10.22 -67.36
N GLU A 894 -15.43 -11.22 -67.29
CA GLU A 894 -15.80 -12.61 -66.93
C GLU A 894 -15.84 -12.81 -65.40
N VAL A 895 -15.16 -11.94 -64.64
CA VAL A 895 -14.91 -12.09 -63.19
C VAL A 895 -15.73 -11.10 -62.34
N LEU A 896 -15.92 -9.87 -62.81
CA LEU A 896 -16.60 -8.81 -62.06
C LEU A 896 -17.91 -8.39 -62.77
N PRO A 897 -19.06 -8.33 -62.07
CA PRO A 897 -20.29 -7.81 -62.66
C PRO A 897 -20.19 -6.29 -62.84
N THR A 898 -20.59 -5.76 -64.00
CA THR A 898 -20.61 -4.30 -64.24
C THR A 898 -21.66 -3.62 -63.36
N PRO A 899 -21.30 -2.74 -62.40
CA PRO A 899 -22.26 -2.10 -61.51
C PRO A 899 -23.04 -1.01 -62.26
N LEU A 900 -24.36 -1.14 -62.36
CA LEU A 900 -25.24 -0.17 -63.02
C LEU A 900 -25.69 0.95 -62.07
N SER A 901 -25.50 0.75 -60.76
CA SER A 901 -25.90 1.63 -59.67
C SER A 901 -24.92 1.49 -58.50
N SER A 902 -24.83 2.52 -57.64
CA SER A 902 -24.02 2.48 -56.41
C SER A 902 -24.52 1.46 -55.36
N LYS A 903 -25.64 0.79 -55.62
CA LYS A 903 -26.17 -0.33 -54.83
C LYS A 903 -25.73 -1.72 -55.32
N ASP A 904 -25.14 -1.79 -56.51
CA ASP A 904 -24.86 -3.06 -57.19
C ASP A 904 -23.45 -3.57 -56.89
N TYR A 905 -22.55 -2.71 -56.39
CA TYR A 905 -21.21 -3.10 -55.94
C TYR A 905 -21.24 -4.27 -54.95
N LEU A 906 -20.33 -5.22 -55.12
CA LEU A 906 -20.23 -6.45 -54.32
C LEU A 906 -20.09 -6.17 -52.82
N PHE A 907 -19.37 -5.10 -52.44
CA PHE A 907 -19.24 -4.73 -51.02
C PHE A 907 -20.57 -4.28 -50.40
N VAL A 908 -21.47 -3.68 -51.19
CA VAL A 908 -22.83 -3.29 -50.77
C VAL A 908 -23.74 -4.52 -50.73
N GLN A 909 -23.58 -5.46 -51.67
CA GLN A 909 -24.33 -6.72 -51.68
C GLN A 909 -24.03 -7.57 -50.44
N TYR A 910 -22.76 -7.77 -50.09
CA TYR A 910 -22.38 -8.58 -48.93
C TYR A 910 -22.46 -7.83 -47.59
N GLY A 911 -22.09 -6.55 -47.55
CA GLY A 911 -22.16 -5.74 -46.33
C GLY A 911 -23.59 -5.39 -45.93
N GLY A 912 -24.42 -5.02 -46.91
CA GLY A 912 -25.85 -4.70 -46.79
C GLY A 912 -26.22 -3.32 -47.34
N GLN A 913 -27.33 -3.24 -48.07
CA GLN A 913 -27.79 -2.04 -48.79
C GLN A 913 -28.20 -0.84 -47.90
N THR A 914 -28.19 -1.00 -46.57
CA THR A 914 -28.77 -0.05 -45.61
C THR A 914 -27.80 1.00 -45.05
N TYR A 915 -26.52 1.00 -45.47
CA TYR A 915 -25.44 1.58 -44.67
C TYR A 915 -24.76 2.85 -45.20
N GLY A 916 -25.14 3.35 -46.39
CA GLY A 916 -24.90 4.75 -46.77
C GLY A 916 -23.44 5.19 -46.90
N PHE A 917 -22.54 4.33 -47.41
CA PHE A 917 -21.15 4.69 -47.65
C PHE A 917 -20.98 5.48 -48.95
N ASP A 918 -20.71 6.78 -48.86
CA ASP A 918 -20.36 7.62 -50.01
C ASP A 918 -18.89 7.37 -50.45
N ILE A 919 -18.71 6.79 -51.64
CA ILE A 919 -17.39 6.40 -52.15
C ILE A 919 -16.54 7.63 -52.50
N ASN A 920 -15.31 7.69 -51.99
CA ASN A 920 -14.34 8.74 -52.29
C ASN A 920 -13.13 8.17 -53.04
N PHE A 921 -12.97 8.57 -54.30
CA PHE A 921 -11.94 8.07 -55.21
C PHE A 921 -10.49 8.18 -54.67
N SER A 922 -10.19 9.22 -53.88
CA SER A 922 -8.87 9.39 -53.25
C SER A 922 -8.60 8.35 -52.15
N SER A 923 -9.64 7.89 -51.43
CA SER A 923 -9.51 6.75 -50.51
C SER A 923 -9.33 5.46 -51.28
N VAL A 924 -10.15 5.21 -52.31
CA VAL A 924 -10.10 3.96 -53.11
C VAL A 924 -8.69 3.72 -53.67
N GLU A 925 -8.08 4.73 -54.30
CA GLU A 925 -6.75 4.56 -54.88
C GLU A 925 -5.65 4.34 -53.82
N ILE A 926 -5.72 5.02 -52.68
CA ILE A 926 -4.75 4.85 -51.59
C ILE A 926 -4.88 3.47 -50.94
N VAL A 927 -6.09 3.01 -50.68
CA VAL A 927 -6.35 1.69 -50.07
C VAL A 927 -5.95 0.57 -51.02
N PHE A 928 -6.35 0.65 -52.30
CA PHE A 928 -5.97 -0.35 -53.30
C PHE A 928 -4.44 -0.44 -53.47
N LYS A 929 -3.73 0.69 -53.62
CA LYS A 929 -2.26 0.71 -53.74
C LYS A 929 -1.54 0.18 -52.50
N LYS A 930 -2.09 0.37 -51.30
CA LYS A 930 -1.51 -0.16 -50.05
C LYS A 930 -1.70 -1.68 -49.93
N LEU A 931 -2.87 -2.21 -50.28
CA LEU A 931 -3.18 -3.63 -50.11
C LEU A 931 -2.68 -4.51 -51.27
N TYR A 932 -2.54 -3.99 -52.49
CA TYR A 932 -2.13 -4.75 -53.68
C TYR A 932 -0.90 -5.69 -53.47
N PRO A 933 0.17 -5.32 -52.73
CA PRO A 933 1.31 -6.21 -52.48
C PRO A 933 1.04 -7.37 -51.51
N GLU A 934 -0.02 -7.28 -50.70
CA GLU A 934 -0.44 -8.28 -49.69
C GLU A 934 -1.42 -9.31 -50.27
N MET A 935 -1.94 -9.05 -51.47
CA MET A 935 -3.01 -9.82 -52.12
C MET A 935 -2.53 -10.63 -53.34
N TYR A 936 -1.22 -10.64 -53.57
CA TYR A 936 -0.52 -11.35 -54.65
C TYR A 936 0.71 -12.13 -54.11
N GLN A 937 0.65 -12.54 -52.84
CA GLN A 937 1.59 -13.47 -52.18
C GLN A 937 0.92 -14.82 -51.95
#